data_AF-A0A1H2EQS1-F1
#
_entry.id   AF-A0A1H2EQS1-F1
#
_cell.length_a   1.000
_cell.length_b   1.000
_cell.length_c   1.000
_cell.angle_alpha   90.00
_cell.angle_beta   90.00
_cell.angle_gamma   90.00
#
_symmetry.space_group_name_H-M   'P 1'
#
loop_
_entity.id
_entity.type
_entity.pdbx_description
1 polymer ?
#
loop_
_entity_poly.entity_id
_entity_poly.type
_entity_poly.pdbx_seq_one_letter_code
_entity_poly.pdbx_strand_id
1 'polypeptide(L)'
;MTTTTQTAKHLPATDSAPAQTEAFEWNPDGQLLGAENTTLGIRIERHYNTLGQLSLEAQYLGDHWSWQASHQYDARGRREQSQLGDIPPIDWLSYGPGHLLGISSGPLSIHFARNALHQETQRELYTRDEGDNRQVHKQQRQYDALGRLEHSQLKPSPDSPSALHWERRYQYDSQDQLQQLQDNRHGRIGYQYDDSGRLTGSLHQQSEQSKQTQTYRFDAAGNRLDHGPQAGAKPEDWAATVAANLHNPDFNLLGEGKSQPAPTAACWPDNRILSHEGEQYHYDRIGNLIERLSPDGSRLQLGYDGANRLIRLERTKANGERWTADYGYDPLGRRLCKQVEYTDTSGQTQPTQITCYGWDGGQQSAEARLSQGGEWQMRTTLYEPGSFVPLLRIGQDKTNNDPMLLQVKRQLASAGEPMPEALRQALAEEASEPRYASYHTDHLGTPLALTDEQGQLLWEARPDDWAAIKDEQGKTDQPIRFQGQYEDEESGLYYNRHRYYDPALGRYVNQDPIGLLGGVNFYLYAAASPTNHIDPSGLIIPLAWGAFAFGSATLVAVGNWGRNVFNEPYPGANTLDADWIKMDPEQSVLHRQGDVNLSCGGSNPDKNRKFVSPSGHSEYVIDELDCLVTDTKNQGTYNYFSPYTLYGVPHVVTDVAPYMIFGTSPLDMFTKDRFKTSIDLVIDR
;
A
#
# COMPACT_ATOMS: atom_id res chain seq x y z
N MET A 1 -2.90 -39.16 -7.95
CA MET A 1 -2.07 -38.21 -8.69
C MET A 1 -2.93 -37.00 -8.98
N THR A 2 -2.88 -35.99 -8.13
CA THR A 2 -3.52 -34.70 -8.38
C THR A 2 -2.72 -34.01 -9.48
N THR A 3 -3.33 -33.80 -10.64
CA THR A 3 -2.72 -33.11 -11.77
C THR A 3 -2.54 -31.64 -11.45
N THR A 4 -1.30 -31.18 -11.31
CA THR A 4 -0.98 -29.74 -11.23
C THR A 4 -0.94 -29.13 -12.62
N THR A 5 -1.28 -27.85 -12.74
CA THR A 5 -1.16 -27.10 -14.00
C THR A 5 0.09 -26.24 -13.95
N GLN A 6 0.93 -26.33 -14.98
CA GLN A 6 2.12 -25.48 -15.12
C GLN A 6 1.92 -24.46 -16.23
N THR A 7 2.27 -23.20 -15.95
CA THR A 7 2.22 -22.09 -16.91
C THR A 7 3.52 -21.31 -16.85
N ALA A 8 3.87 -20.62 -17.93
CA ALA A 8 5.06 -19.77 -17.97
C ALA A 8 4.74 -18.41 -18.61
N LYS A 9 5.39 -17.37 -18.08
CA LYS A 9 5.38 -16.01 -18.62
C LYS A 9 6.78 -15.70 -19.14
N HIS A 10 6.86 -15.32 -20.41
CA HIS A 10 8.12 -14.92 -21.04
C HIS A 10 8.25 -13.39 -21.02
N LEU A 11 9.32 -12.90 -20.41
CA LEU A 11 9.66 -11.49 -20.37
C LEU A 11 10.63 -11.17 -21.51
N PRO A 12 10.37 -10.15 -22.33
CA PRO A 12 11.28 -9.76 -23.39
C PRO A 12 12.61 -9.24 -22.82
N ALA A 13 13.66 -9.33 -23.62
CA ALA A 13 14.92 -8.66 -23.32
C ALA A 13 14.76 -7.14 -23.39
N THR A 14 15.55 -6.44 -22.59
CA THR A 14 15.72 -4.98 -22.60
C THR A 14 17.19 -4.64 -22.74
N ASP A 15 17.52 -3.35 -22.82
CA ASP A 15 18.92 -2.90 -22.81
C ASP A 15 19.64 -3.22 -21.49
N SER A 16 18.87 -3.49 -20.42
CA SER A 16 19.39 -3.77 -19.08
C SER A 16 19.28 -5.24 -18.67
N ALA A 17 18.43 -6.04 -19.31
CA ALA A 17 18.16 -7.43 -18.93
C ALA A 17 18.05 -8.36 -20.14
N PRO A 18 18.59 -9.59 -20.08
CA PRO A 18 18.24 -10.62 -21.06
C PRO A 18 16.75 -11.00 -20.92
N ALA A 19 16.23 -11.70 -21.93
CA ALA A 19 14.89 -12.29 -21.84
C ALA A 19 14.84 -13.28 -20.66
N GLN A 20 13.73 -13.27 -19.92
CA GLN A 20 13.54 -14.12 -18.74
C GLN A 20 12.28 -14.96 -18.87
N THR A 21 12.18 -16.02 -18.07
CA THR A 21 10.96 -16.83 -17.97
C THR A 21 10.61 -17.01 -16.51
N GLU A 22 9.35 -16.73 -16.20
CA GLU A 22 8.74 -16.95 -14.89
C GLU A 22 7.79 -18.14 -15.01
N ALA A 23 8.03 -19.20 -14.24
CA ALA A 23 7.20 -20.39 -14.21
C ALA A 23 6.25 -20.36 -13.00
N PHE A 24 5.04 -20.89 -13.17
CA PHE A 24 4.00 -20.94 -12.15
C PHE A 24 3.37 -22.33 -12.11
N GLU A 25 3.12 -22.81 -10.91
CA GLU A 25 2.46 -24.08 -10.63
C GLU A 25 1.16 -23.83 -9.85
N TRP A 26 0.08 -24.46 -10.31
CA TRP A 26 -1.25 -24.29 -9.77
C TRP A 26 -1.86 -25.62 -9.37
N ASN A 27 -2.65 -25.62 -8.29
CA ASN A 27 -3.49 -26.76 -7.92
C ASN A 27 -4.75 -26.82 -8.82
N PRO A 28 -5.51 -27.93 -8.79
CA PRO A 28 -6.76 -28.05 -9.57
C PRO A 28 -7.81 -26.98 -9.26
N ASP A 29 -7.78 -26.39 -8.07
CA ASP A 29 -8.71 -25.34 -7.62
C ASP A 29 -8.26 -23.93 -8.07
N GLY A 30 -7.17 -23.83 -8.83
CA GLY A 30 -6.65 -22.56 -9.35
C GLY A 30 -5.83 -21.74 -8.35
N GLN A 31 -5.41 -22.33 -7.23
CA GLN A 31 -4.53 -21.68 -6.25
C GLN A 31 -3.06 -21.88 -6.64
N LEU A 32 -2.25 -20.84 -6.44
CA LEU A 32 -0.82 -20.86 -6.77
C LEU A 32 -0.06 -21.71 -5.75
N LEU A 33 0.51 -22.83 -6.16
CA LEU A 33 1.36 -23.69 -5.33
C LEU A 33 2.82 -23.26 -5.35
N GLY A 34 3.29 -22.68 -6.45
CA GLY A 34 4.66 -22.23 -6.53
C GLY A 34 4.92 -21.35 -7.73
N ALA A 35 5.97 -20.53 -7.64
CA ALA A 35 6.45 -19.74 -8.76
C ALA A 35 7.97 -19.63 -8.73
N GLU A 36 8.60 -19.65 -9.90
CA GLU A 36 10.05 -19.60 -10.02
C GLU A 36 10.50 -18.64 -11.11
N ASN A 37 11.50 -17.82 -10.80
CA ASN A 37 12.33 -17.14 -11.79
C ASN A 37 13.64 -17.93 -11.93
N THR A 38 13.71 -18.78 -12.95
CA THR A 38 14.83 -19.71 -13.17
C THR A 38 16.15 -18.99 -13.46
N THR A 39 16.08 -17.77 -14.01
CA THR A 39 17.27 -16.97 -14.34
C THR A 39 17.94 -16.45 -13.07
N LEU A 40 17.15 -16.10 -12.05
CA LEU A 40 17.64 -15.53 -10.79
C LEU A 40 17.74 -16.56 -9.66
N GLY A 41 17.30 -17.79 -9.87
CA GLY A 41 17.25 -18.83 -8.83
C GLY A 41 16.30 -18.46 -7.68
N ILE A 42 15.29 -17.65 -7.96
CA ILE A 42 14.29 -17.21 -6.98
C ILE A 42 13.06 -18.11 -7.08
N ARG A 43 12.65 -18.69 -5.96
CA ARG A 43 11.48 -19.58 -5.89
C ARG A 43 10.57 -19.24 -4.72
N ILE A 44 9.27 -19.39 -4.94
CA ILE A 44 8.22 -19.27 -3.94
C ILE A 44 7.45 -20.60 -3.93
N GLU A 45 7.13 -21.10 -2.75
CA GLU A 45 6.26 -22.25 -2.51
C GLU A 45 5.12 -21.84 -1.57
N ARG A 46 3.92 -22.34 -1.82
CA ARG A 46 2.70 -21.99 -1.08
C ARG A 46 1.88 -23.23 -0.77
N HIS A 47 1.43 -23.30 0.48
CA HIS A 47 0.56 -24.36 0.96
C HIS A 47 -0.69 -23.77 1.59
N TYR A 48 -1.79 -24.49 1.39
CA TYR A 48 -3.12 -24.08 1.83
C TYR A 48 -3.69 -25.14 2.75
N ASN A 49 -4.45 -24.70 3.76
CA ASN A 49 -5.22 -25.60 4.60
C ASN A 49 -6.44 -26.16 3.85
N THR A 50 -7.21 -27.04 4.49
CA THR A 50 -8.41 -27.66 3.90
C THR A 50 -9.53 -26.67 3.57
N LEU A 51 -9.46 -25.44 4.08
CA LEU A 51 -10.40 -24.34 3.79
C LEU A 51 -9.86 -23.40 2.70
N GLY A 52 -8.73 -23.74 2.05
CA GLY A 52 -8.13 -22.94 1.00
C GLY A 52 -7.37 -21.70 1.49
N GLN A 53 -7.10 -21.58 2.78
CA GLN A 53 -6.38 -20.44 3.36
C GLN A 53 -4.87 -20.69 3.33
N LEU A 54 -4.08 -19.66 3.01
CA LEU A 54 -2.61 -19.76 2.94
C LEU A 54 -2.03 -20.07 4.32
N SER A 55 -1.55 -21.29 4.54
CA SER A 55 -0.99 -21.76 5.81
C SER A 55 0.52 -21.64 5.87
N LEU A 56 1.20 -21.68 4.73
CA LEU A 56 2.65 -21.50 4.62
C LEU A 56 2.99 -20.87 3.28
N GLU A 57 3.86 -19.87 3.32
CA GLU A 57 4.61 -19.40 2.17
C GLU A 57 6.11 -19.50 2.47
N ALA A 58 6.85 -20.14 1.58
CA ALA A 58 8.31 -20.23 1.64
C ALA A 58 8.94 -19.55 0.43
N GLN A 59 10.01 -18.79 0.66
CA GLN A 59 10.73 -18.01 -0.34
C GLN A 59 12.22 -18.37 -0.29
N TYR A 60 12.83 -18.51 -1.46
CA TYR A 60 14.21 -18.96 -1.61
C TYR A 60 14.98 -18.10 -2.60
N LEU A 61 16.25 -17.85 -2.27
CA LEU A 61 17.25 -17.31 -3.19
C LEU A 61 18.39 -18.34 -3.31
N GLY A 62 18.30 -19.21 -4.31
CA GLY A 62 19.19 -20.36 -4.47
C GLY A 62 19.28 -21.20 -3.19
N ASP A 63 20.50 -21.60 -2.83
CA ASP A 63 20.82 -22.33 -1.60
C ASP A 63 21.39 -21.44 -0.49
N HIS A 64 21.38 -20.13 -0.68
CA HIS A 64 22.10 -19.19 0.19
C HIS A 64 21.19 -18.50 1.21
N TRP A 65 19.88 -18.46 0.94
CA TRP A 65 18.93 -17.79 1.80
C TRP A 65 17.51 -18.35 1.64
N SER A 66 16.77 -18.40 2.75
CA SER A 66 15.36 -18.78 2.77
C SER A 66 14.57 -17.98 3.79
N TRP A 67 13.30 -17.75 3.51
CA TRP A 67 12.33 -17.14 4.43
C TRP A 67 11.03 -17.93 4.42
N GLN A 68 10.37 -18.04 5.57
CA GLN A 68 9.09 -18.74 5.71
C GLN A 68 8.11 -17.92 6.53
N ALA A 69 6.87 -17.81 6.06
CA ALA A 69 5.77 -17.25 6.82
C ALA A 69 4.68 -18.32 6.92
N SER A 70 4.36 -18.76 8.14
CA SER A 70 3.29 -19.74 8.38
C SER A 70 2.23 -19.19 9.33
N HIS A 71 1.00 -19.65 9.14
CA HIS A 71 -0.18 -19.11 9.80
C HIS A 71 -1.13 -20.23 10.24
N GLN A 72 -1.67 -20.08 11.43
CA GLN A 72 -2.79 -20.85 11.94
C GLN A 72 -4.02 -19.96 12.00
N TYR A 73 -5.17 -20.55 11.72
CA TYR A 73 -6.44 -19.84 11.61
C TYR A 73 -7.45 -20.43 12.59
N ASP A 74 -8.24 -19.55 13.21
CA ASP A 74 -9.36 -19.95 14.04
C ASP A 74 -10.51 -20.54 13.19
N ALA A 75 -11.54 -21.08 13.84
CA ALA A 75 -12.72 -21.64 13.18
C ALA A 75 -13.53 -20.62 12.33
N ARG A 76 -13.23 -19.31 12.43
CA ARG A 76 -13.83 -18.25 11.60
C ARG A 76 -12.90 -17.80 10.49
N GLY A 77 -11.77 -18.48 10.29
CA GLY A 77 -10.80 -18.20 9.26
C GLY A 77 -9.90 -16.99 9.54
N ARG A 78 -9.79 -16.54 10.80
CA ARG A 78 -8.92 -15.41 11.18
C ARG A 78 -7.58 -15.93 11.68
N ARG A 79 -6.49 -15.24 11.34
CA ARG A 79 -5.15 -15.58 11.86
C ARG A 79 -5.20 -15.53 13.39
N GLU A 80 -4.86 -16.64 14.05
CA GLU A 80 -4.75 -16.73 15.51
C GLU A 80 -3.28 -16.86 15.95
N GLN A 81 -2.44 -17.46 15.10
CA GLN A 81 -1.00 -17.52 15.33
C GLN A 81 -0.24 -17.36 14.00
N SER A 82 0.95 -16.78 14.05
CA SER A 82 1.87 -16.73 12.91
C SER A 82 3.31 -16.95 13.34
N GLN A 83 4.08 -17.63 12.49
CA GLN A 83 5.51 -17.82 12.65
C GLN A 83 6.21 -17.22 11.42
N LEU A 84 7.00 -16.16 11.63
CA LEU A 84 7.66 -15.39 10.58
C LEU A 84 9.18 -15.59 10.65
N GLY A 85 9.72 -16.49 9.85
CA GLY A 85 11.11 -16.94 9.93
C GLY A 85 11.43 -17.46 11.33
N ASP A 86 12.48 -16.92 11.94
CA ASP A 86 13.06 -17.46 13.18
C ASP A 86 12.74 -16.59 14.43
N ILE A 87 11.84 -15.61 14.34
CA ILE A 87 11.40 -14.84 15.53
C ILE A 87 10.48 -15.68 16.43
N PRO A 88 10.24 -15.30 17.69
CA PRO A 88 9.21 -15.94 18.49
C PRO A 88 7.82 -15.91 17.82
N PRO A 89 6.96 -16.92 18.05
CA PRO A 89 5.62 -16.97 17.48
C PRO A 89 4.82 -15.72 17.87
N ILE A 90 3.96 -15.30 16.94
CA ILE A 90 3.08 -14.16 17.11
C ILE A 90 1.67 -14.70 17.36
N ASP A 91 1.11 -14.40 18.51
CA ASP A 91 -0.30 -14.68 18.79
C ASP A 91 -1.15 -13.45 18.47
N TRP A 92 -2.23 -13.67 17.73
CA TRP A 92 -3.16 -12.64 17.30
C TRP A 92 -4.48 -12.81 18.04
N LEU A 93 -4.81 -11.84 18.89
CA LEU A 93 -6.09 -11.82 19.58
C LEU A 93 -7.04 -10.89 18.84
N SER A 94 -8.14 -11.45 18.33
CA SER A 94 -9.21 -10.68 17.68
C SER A 94 -10.56 -10.91 18.36
N TYR A 95 -11.49 -9.95 18.20
CA TYR A 95 -12.85 -10.05 18.72
C TYR A 95 -13.90 -9.78 17.65
N GLY A 96 -15.12 -10.26 17.90
CA GLY A 96 -16.30 -9.94 17.10
C GLY A 96 -16.04 -10.00 15.58
N PRO A 97 -16.22 -8.90 14.84
CA PRO A 97 -15.98 -8.81 13.38
C PRO A 97 -14.55 -9.05 12.89
N GLY A 98 -13.59 -9.41 13.76
CA GLY A 98 -12.19 -9.62 13.39
C GLY A 98 -11.26 -8.45 13.70
N HIS A 99 -11.73 -7.48 14.50
CA HIS A 99 -10.89 -6.40 14.98
C HIS A 99 -9.83 -6.91 15.96
N LEU A 100 -8.62 -6.36 15.84
CA LEU A 100 -7.50 -6.69 16.71
C LEU A 100 -7.74 -6.18 18.15
N LEU A 101 -7.63 -7.08 19.13
CA LEU A 101 -7.58 -6.78 20.57
C LEU A 101 -6.15 -6.75 21.09
N GLY A 102 -5.28 -7.59 20.56
CA GLY A 102 -3.91 -7.64 21.02
C GLY A 102 -3.00 -8.52 20.16
N ILE A 103 -1.71 -8.31 20.34
CA ILE A 103 -0.63 -9.07 19.73
C ILE A 103 0.36 -9.42 20.83
N SER A 104 0.88 -10.65 20.84
CA SER A 104 2.04 -11.01 21.67
C SER A 104 3.11 -11.72 20.85
N SER A 105 4.37 -11.43 21.15
CA SER A 105 5.54 -12.10 20.58
C SER A 105 6.67 -12.06 21.59
N GLY A 106 7.12 -13.22 22.06
CA GLY A 106 8.15 -13.31 23.09
C GLY A 106 7.74 -12.56 24.38
N PRO A 107 8.57 -11.64 24.90
CA PRO A 107 8.26 -10.89 26.11
C PRO A 107 7.27 -9.73 25.88
N LEU A 108 7.05 -9.29 24.64
CA LEU A 108 6.22 -8.13 24.35
C LEU A 108 4.75 -8.50 24.07
N SER A 109 3.85 -7.63 24.55
CA SER A 109 2.46 -7.63 24.13
C SER A 109 1.90 -6.22 23.93
N ILE A 110 1.07 -6.06 22.90
CA ILE A 110 0.33 -4.83 22.60
C ILE A 110 -1.15 -5.12 22.77
N HIS A 111 -1.85 -4.24 23.49
CA HIS A 111 -3.29 -4.35 23.75
C HIS A 111 -4.01 -3.12 23.23
N PHE A 112 -5.20 -3.32 22.69
CA PHE A 112 -5.98 -2.27 22.04
C PHE A 112 -7.36 -2.11 22.69
N ALA A 113 -7.74 -0.87 22.97
CA ALA A 113 -9.12 -0.51 23.25
C ALA A 113 -9.73 0.23 22.05
N ARG A 114 -11.01 -0.01 21.81
CA ARG A 114 -11.75 0.55 20.66
C ARG A 114 -13.10 1.10 21.10
N ASN A 115 -13.59 2.11 20.39
CA ASN A 115 -14.95 2.64 20.58
C ASN A 115 -16.00 1.73 19.90
N ALA A 116 -17.27 2.14 19.96
CA ALA A 116 -18.39 1.41 19.34
C ALA A 116 -18.32 1.37 17.79
N LEU A 117 -17.53 2.24 17.16
CA LEU A 117 -17.24 2.23 15.73
C LEU A 117 -15.96 1.44 15.40
N HIS A 118 -15.43 0.69 16.36
CA HIS A 118 -14.20 -0.10 16.25
C HIS A 118 -12.93 0.70 15.95
N GLN A 119 -12.95 2.02 16.18
CA GLN A 119 -11.76 2.87 16.05
C GLN A 119 -10.88 2.74 17.30
N GLU A 120 -9.56 2.69 17.11
CA GLU A 120 -8.59 2.60 18.21
C GLU A 120 -8.65 3.84 19.09
N THR A 121 -9.06 3.70 20.35
CA THR A 121 -9.05 4.79 21.34
C THR A 121 -7.87 4.70 22.30
N GLN A 122 -7.28 3.50 22.43
CA GLN A 122 -6.14 3.26 23.29
C GLN A 122 -5.27 2.13 22.74
N ARG A 123 -3.96 2.26 22.92
CA ARG A 123 -2.97 1.20 22.69
C ARG A 123 -1.99 1.19 23.85
N GLU A 124 -1.77 0.02 24.43
CA GLU A 124 -0.86 -0.16 25.56
C GLU A 124 0.18 -1.22 25.21
N LEU A 125 1.45 -0.85 25.39
CA LEU A 125 2.59 -1.76 25.23
C LEU A 125 3.02 -2.27 26.60
N TYR A 126 3.18 -3.57 26.71
CA TYR A 126 3.68 -4.25 27.89
C TYR A 126 4.89 -5.11 27.55
N THR A 127 5.82 -5.19 28.50
CA THR A 127 6.85 -6.23 28.54
C THR A 127 6.59 -7.16 29.71
N ARG A 128 6.89 -8.44 29.53
CA ARG A 128 6.84 -9.47 30.56
C ARG A 128 8.23 -9.60 31.18
N ASP A 129 8.37 -9.12 32.42
CA ASP A 129 9.56 -9.35 33.25
C ASP A 129 9.17 -10.36 34.35
N GLU A 130 10.05 -11.31 34.69
CA GLU A 130 9.87 -12.42 35.67
C GLU A 130 8.65 -12.31 36.64
N GLY A 131 7.46 -12.66 36.15
CA GLY A 131 6.23 -12.79 36.96
C GLY A 131 5.25 -11.60 36.93
N ASP A 132 5.57 -10.46 36.31
CA ASP A 132 4.64 -9.31 36.20
C ASP A 132 4.68 -8.64 34.80
N ASN A 133 3.54 -8.09 34.37
CA ASN A 133 3.44 -7.36 33.11
C ASN A 133 3.68 -5.87 33.37
N ARG A 134 4.84 -5.36 32.97
CA ARG A 134 5.18 -3.93 33.10
C ARG A 134 4.66 -3.15 31.90
N GLN A 135 3.80 -2.17 32.14
CA GLN A 135 3.41 -1.22 31.09
C GLN A 135 4.62 -0.36 30.71
N VAL A 136 4.89 -0.24 29.41
CA VAL A 136 6.00 0.57 28.86
C VAL A 136 5.48 1.94 28.42
N HIS A 137 4.42 1.96 27.62
CA HIS A 137 3.72 3.18 27.21
C HIS A 137 2.23 2.95 27.00
N LYS A 138 1.50 4.05 27.00
CA LYS A 138 0.07 4.12 26.70
C LYS A 138 -0.19 5.24 25.69
N GLN A 139 -0.65 4.88 24.51
CA GLN A 139 -1.20 5.80 23.53
C GLN A 139 -2.71 5.95 23.73
N GLN A 140 -3.21 7.18 23.65
CA GLN A 140 -4.64 7.50 23.67
C GLN A 140 -4.99 8.32 22.43
N ARG A 141 -6.14 8.02 21.83
CA ARG A 141 -6.66 8.68 20.62
C ARG A 141 -8.10 9.12 20.83
N GLN A 142 -8.46 10.26 20.26
CA GLN A 142 -9.81 10.82 20.25
C GLN A 142 -10.18 11.21 18.83
N TYR A 143 -11.45 11.01 18.50
CA TYR A 143 -11.99 11.29 17.17
C TYR A 143 -13.11 12.31 17.26
N ASP A 144 -13.24 13.13 16.23
CA ASP A 144 -14.35 14.07 16.10
C ASP A 144 -15.66 13.36 15.69
N ALA A 145 -16.74 14.12 15.54
CA ALA A 145 -18.04 13.58 15.18
C ALA A 145 -18.10 12.92 13.79
N LEU A 146 -17.13 13.19 12.91
CA LEU A 146 -17.00 12.59 11.59
C LEU A 146 -16.07 11.36 11.60
N GLY A 147 -15.51 11.00 12.76
CA GLY A 147 -14.63 9.85 12.92
C GLY A 147 -13.17 10.14 12.59
N ARG A 148 -12.77 11.42 12.47
CA ARG A 148 -11.41 11.84 12.13
C ARG A 148 -10.57 12.00 13.37
N LEU A 149 -9.29 11.65 13.32
CA LEU A 149 -8.41 11.70 14.48
C LEU A 149 -8.19 13.16 14.91
N GLU A 150 -8.77 13.60 16.03
CA GLU A 150 -8.64 14.99 16.52
C GLU A 150 -7.45 15.16 17.46
N HIS A 151 -7.19 14.14 18.29
CA HIS A 151 -6.15 14.17 19.32
C HIS A 151 -5.49 12.81 19.46
N SER A 152 -4.18 12.79 19.59
CA SER A 152 -3.42 11.60 19.97
C SER A 152 -2.30 11.97 20.92
N GLN A 153 -2.07 11.16 21.95
CA GLN A 153 -0.97 11.36 22.89
C GLN A 153 -0.34 10.04 23.28
N LEU A 154 0.98 10.03 23.44
CA LEU A 154 1.74 8.93 24.03
C LEU A 154 2.21 9.34 25.41
N LYS A 155 1.83 8.55 26.41
CA LYS A 155 2.28 8.69 27.79
C LYS A 155 3.21 7.54 28.15
N PRO A 156 4.38 7.83 28.73
CA PRO A 156 5.26 6.80 29.25
C PRO A 156 4.65 6.18 30.50
N SER A 157 5.12 4.99 30.87
CA SER A 157 4.83 4.41 32.17
C SER A 157 5.25 5.34 33.31
N PRO A 158 4.48 5.43 34.42
CA PRO A 158 4.88 6.18 35.61
C PRO A 158 6.27 5.78 36.14
N ASP A 159 6.66 4.53 35.95
CA ASP A 159 7.94 3.97 36.40
C ASP A 159 9.12 4.32 35.47
N SER A 160 8.86 4.97 34.33
CA SER A 160 9.88 5.34 33.34
C SER A 160 9.61 6.74 32.76
N PRO A 161 9.65 7.80 33.57
CA PRO A 161 9.26 9.15 33.14
C PRO A 161 10.18 9.76 32.07
N SER A 162 11.39 9.23 31.87
CA SER A 162 12.31 9.64 30.81
C SER A 162 11.97 9.05 29.44
N ALA A 163 11.08 8.06 29.38
CA ALA A 163 10.67 7.43 28.12
C ALA A 163 9.93 8.43 27.21
N LEU A 164 9.83 8.08 25.93
CA LEU A 164 9.22 8.94 24.91
C LEU A 164 7.79 9.35 25.31
N HIS A 165 7.51 10.64 25.18
CA HIS A 165 6.18 11.21 25.32
C HIS A 165 5.94 12.24 24.21
N TRP A 166 4.70 12.32 23.73
CA TRP A 166 4.28 13.31 22.75
C TRP A 166 2.76 13.54 22.80
N GLU A 167 2.33 14.70 22.33
CA GLU A 167 0.92 15.08 22.17
C GLU A 167 0.74 15.75 20.80
N ARG A 168 -0.28 15.30 20.07
CA ARG A 168 -0.63 15.76 18.73
C ARG A 168 -2.10 16.14 18.65
N ARG A 169 -2.39 17.27 18.01
CA ARG A 169 -3.74 17.75 17.71
C ARG A 169 -3.87 18.01 16.22
N TYR A 170 -4.95 17.54 15.64
CA TYR A 170 -5.23 17.62 14.22
C TYR A 170 -6.48 18.48 14.02
N GLN A 171 -6.45 19.32 13.01
CA GLN A 171 -7.61 20.12 12.61
C GLN A 171 -7.81 19.95 11.11
N TYR A 172 -9.07 19.76 10.73
CA TYR A 172 -9.47 19.47 9.37
C TYR A 172 -10.40 20.57 8.89
N ASP A 173 -10.38 20.83 7.59
CA ASP A 173 -11.37 21.70 6.97
C ASP A 173 -12.70 20.95 6.70
N SER A 174 -13.61 21.63 6.01
CA SER A 174 -14.92 21.10 5.63
C SER A 174 -14.87 20.08 4.49
N GLN A 175 -13.74 19.93 3.80
CA GLN A 175 -13.52 18.95 2.73
C GLN A 175 -12.76 17.71 3.24
N ASP A 176 -12.61 17.58 4.56
CA ASP A 176 -11.89 16.49 5.21
C ASP A 176 -10.37 16.48 4.93
N GLN A 177 -9.79 17.66 4.71
CA GLN A 177 -8.35 17.79 4.50
C GLN A 177 -7.68 18.28 5.78
N LEU A 178 -6.52 17.70 6.10
CA LEU A 178 -5.74 18.11 7.27
C LEU A 178 -5.24 19.53 7.07
N GLN A 179 -5.85 20.51 7.76
CA GLN A 179 -5.50 21.92 7.70
C GLN A 179 -4.34 22.24 8.66
N GLN A 180 -4.26 21.55 9.79
CA GLN A 180 -3.24 21.82 10.79
C GLN A 180 -2.90 20.59 11.63
N LEU A 181 -1.60 20.42 11.88
CA LEU A 181 -1.02 19.51 12.87
C LEU A 181 -0.29 20.34 13.93
N GLN A 182 -0.64 20.18 15.20
CA GLN A 182 0.14 20.68 16.32
C GLN A 182 0.79 19.49 17.03
N ASP A 183 2.12 19.50 17.13
CA ASP A 183 2.92 18.50 17.82
C ASP A 183 3.79 19.20 18.89
N ASN A 184 3.82 18.67 20.11
CA ASN A 184 4.59 19.28 21.21
C ASN A 184 6.11 19.09 21.08
N ARG A 185 6.58 18.14 20.26
CA ARG A 185 7.99 17.89 19.94
C ARG A 185 8.43 18.60 18.65
N HIS A 186 7.56 18.59 17.63
CA HIS A 186 7.92 19.06 16.29
C HIS A 186 7.34 20.43 15.90
N GLY A 187 6.50 21.01 16.75
CA GLY A 187 5.87 22.30 16.52
C GLY A 187 4.56 22.20 15.73
N ARG A 188 4.17 23.28 15.07
CA ARG A 188 2.94 23.36 14.29
C ARG A 188 3.25 23.25 12.80
N ILE A 189 2.42 22.53 12.07
CA ILE A 189 2.39 22.52 10.60
C ILE A 189 1.00 22.96 10.16
N GLY A 190 0.92 23.99 9.31
CA GLY A 190 -0.30 24.36 8.61
C GLY A 190 -0.22 23.94 7.16
N TYR A 191 -1.32 23.44 6.58
CA TYR A 191 -1.38 22.99 5.19
C TYR A 191 -2.41 23.79 4.39
N GLN A 192 -2.18 23.89 3.08
CA GLN A 192 -3.06 24.54 2.13
C GLN A 192 -3.30 23.62 0.94
N TYR A 193 -4.54 23.62 0.45
CA TYR A 193 -4.96 22.83 -0.70
C TYR A 193 -5.66 23.70 -1.72
N ASP A 194 -5.67 23.25 -2.98
CA ASP A 194 -6.56 23.80 -4.00
C ASP A 194 -7.93 23.12 -4.01
N ASP A 195 -8.85 23.61 -4.83
CA ASP A 195 -10.22 23.08 -4.96
C ASP A 195 -10.27 21.62 -5.47
N SER A 196 -9.17 21.09 -6.01
CA SER A 196 -9.03 19.69 -6.42
C SER A 196 -8.42 18.81 -5.31
N GLY A 197 -8.13 19.40 -4.16
CA GLY A 197 -7.60 18.75 -2.98
C GLY A 197 -6.08 18.51 -2.97
N ARG A 198 -5.34 19.11 -3.92
CA ARG A 198 -3.88 18.93 -4.03
C ARG A 198 -3.17 19.84 -3.05
N LEU A 199 -2.08 19.35 -2.43
CA LEU A 199 -1.30 20.10 -1.45
C LEU A 199 -0.52 21.23 -2.13
N THR A 200 -0.95 22.48 -1.98
CA THR A 200 -0.33 23.66 -2.60
C THR A 200 0.65 24.40 -1.70
N GLY A 201 0.71 24.06 -0.41
CA GLY A 201 1.73 24.62 0.46
C GLY A 201 1.62 24.15 1.90
N SER A 202 2.68 24.39 2.64
CA SER A 202 2.76 24.14 4.07
C SER A 202 3.58 25.19 4.80
N LEU A 203 3.31 25.34 6.10
CA LEU A 203 4.04 26.22 7.01
C LEU A 203 4.47 25.41 8.22
N HIS A 204 5.76 25.07 8.27
CA HIS A 204 6.40 24.39 9.39
C HIS A 204 6.91 25.43 10.39
N GLN A 205 6.35 25.46 11.60
CA GLN A 205 6.68 26.41 12.66
C GLN A 205 7.11 25.67 13.94
N GLN A 206 8.41 25.71 14.26
CA GLN A 206 8.92 25.14 15.53
C GLN A 206 8.89 26.15 16.68
N SER A 207 9.13 27.42 16.37
CA SER A 207 9.10 28.54 17.31
C SER A 207 8.64 29.80 16.58
N GLU A 208 8.40 30.90 17.28
CA GLU A 208 8.07 32.16 16.60
C GLU A 208 9.17 32.64 15.63
N GLN A 209 10.43 32.30 15.90
CA GLN A 209 11.56 32.65 15.03
C GLN A 209 11.88 31.59 13.96
N SER A 210 11.41 30.34 14.12
CA SER A 210 11.66 29.24 13.18
C SER A 210 10.39 28.91 12.40
N LYS A 211 10.23 29.55 11.24
CA LYS A 211 9.14 29.35 10.27
C LYS A 211 9.73 29.00 8.91
N GLN A 212 9.30 27.89 8.35
CA GLN A 212 9.64 27.45 6.99
C GLN A 212 8.35 27.31 6.19
N THR A 213 8.22 28.08 5.12
CA THR A 213 7.08 28.01 4.21
C THR A 213 7.49 27.29 2.94
N GLN A 214 6.66 26.33 2.52
CA GLN A 214 6.81 25.61 1.26
C GLN A 214 5.59 25.91 0.39
N THR A 215 5.81 26.07 -0.92
CA THR A 215 4.74 26.35 -1.89
C THR A 215 4.90 25.46 -3.10
N TYR A 216 3.84 24.75 -3.45
CA TYR A 216 3.81 23.76 -4.52
C TYR A 216 2.88 24.24 -5.62
N ARG A 217 3.35 24.08 -6.86
CA ARG A 217 2.58 24.41 -8.06
C ARG A 217 2.39 23.15 -8.88
N PHE A 218 1.23 23.06 -9.53
CA PHE A 218 0.90 21.93 -10.39
C PHE A 218 0.36 22.42 -11.73
N ASP A 219 0.57 21.63 -12.77
CA ASP A 219 -0.22 21.76 -13.99
C ASP A 219 -1.63 21.17 -13.80
N ALA A 220 -2.46 21.24 -14.84
CA ALA A 220 -3.83 20.71 -14.80
C ALA A 220 -3.91 19.19 -14.56
N ALA A 221 -2.84 18.44 -14.89
CA ALA A 221 -2.79 17.00 -14.70
C ALA A 221 -2.22 16.59 -13.33
N GLY A 222 -1.81 17.56 -12.48
CA GLY A 222 -1.26 17.30 -11.16
C GLY A 222 0.24 17.00 -11.14
N ASN A 223 0.96 17.30 -12.23
CA ASN A 223 2.42 17.23 -12.25
C ASN A 223 2.99 18.46 -11.55
N ARG A 224 4.00 18.29 -10.69
CA ARG A 224 4.67 19.41 -10.02
C ARG A 224 5.39 20.29 -11.04
N LEU A 225 5.31 21.60 -10.82
CA LEU A 225 6.03 22.64 -11.54
C LEU A 225 7.10 23.23 -10.63
N ASP A 226 8.13 23.82 -11.24
CA ASP A 226 9.17 24.55 -10.52
C ASP A 226 8.55 25.62 -9.61
N HIS A 227 9.22 25.85 -8.48
CA HIS A 227 8.95 27.00 -7.65
C HIS A 227 9.06 28.25 -8.54
N GLY A 228 7.94 28.98 -8.65
CA GLY A 228 7.94 30.27 -9.34
C GLY A 228 8.95 31.22 -8.69
N PRO A 229 9.30 32.35 -9.33
CA PRO A 229 10.11 33.37 -8.68
C PRO A 229 9.56 33.66 -7.28
N GLN A 230 10.44 33.69 -6.27
CA GLN A 230 10.09 33.82 -4.86
C GLN A 230 9.01 34.89 -4.64
N ALA A 231 8.05 34.60 -3.76
CA ALA A 231 7.08 35.55 -3.23
C ALA A 231 7.84 36.75 -2.61
N GLY A 232 8.02 37.79 -3.42
CA GLY A 232 9.02 38.83 -3.22
C GLY A 232 9.30 39.60 -4.51
N ALA A 233 9.09 38.98 -5.67
CA ALA A 233 8.78 39.74 -6.88
C ALA A 233 7.47 40.49 -6.61
N LYS A 234 7.54 41.83 -6.50
CA LYS A 234 6.34 42.66 -6.52
C LYS A 234 5.51 42.21 -7.74
N PRO A 235 4.19 42.00 -7.60
CA PRO A 235 3.34 41.88 -8.78
C PRO A 235 3.74 43.00 -9.73
N GLU A 236 4.01 42.69 -11.00
CA GLU A 236 4.20 43.76 -11.98
C GLU A 236 2.97 44.65 -11.85
N ASP A 237 3.18 45.89 -11.39
CA ASP A 237 2.11 46.86 -11.19
C ASP A 237 1.73 47.40 -12.57
N TRP A 238 1.03 46.55 -13.32
CA TRP A 238 0.54 46.85 -14.65
C TRP A 238 -0.36 48.08 -14.59
N ALA A 239 -1.07 48.30 -13.48
CA ALA A 239 -1.94 49.46 -13.29
C ALA A 239 -1.12 50.75 -13.21
N ALA A 240 -0.03 50.79 -12.43
CA ALA A 240 0.88 51.93 -12.40
C ALA A 240 1.61 52.13 -13.73
N THR A 241 1.99 51.05 -14.41
CA THR A 241 2.66 51.10 -15.72
C THR A 241 1.73 51.68 -16.79
N VAL A 242 0.47 51.25 -16.81
CA VAL A 242 -0.56 51.82 -17.70
C VAL A 242 -0.82 53.29 -17.34
N ALA A 243 -1.00 53.61 -16.05
CA ALA A 243 -1.26 54.97 -15.59
C ALA A 243 -0.14 55.95 -16.00
N ALA A 244 1.13 55.52 -15.90
CA ALA A 244 2.28 56.34 -16.27
C ALA A 244 2.40 56.57 -17.80
N ASN A 245 1.76 55.75 -18.62
CA ASN A 245 1.88 55.76 -20.08
C ASN A 245 0.57 56.14 -20.80
N LEU A 246 -0.48 56.55 -20.08
CA LEU A 246 -1.76 57.03 -20.66
C LEU A 246 -1.59 58.18 -21.67
N HIS A 247 -0.48 58.91 -21.60
CA HIS A 247 -0.17 60.05 -22.46
C HIS A 247 0.60 59.67 -23.73
N ASN A 248 1.07 58.42 -23.85
CA ASN A 248 1.88 57.96 -24.96
C ASN A 248 1.01 57.14 -25.95
N PRO A 249 0.71 57.66 -27.15
CA PRO A 249 -0.15 56.99 -28.13
C PRO A 249 0.48 55.71 -28.72
N ASP A 250 1.79 55.53 -28.57
CA ASP A 250 2.54 54.36 -29.06
C ASP A 250 2.78 53.31 -27.95
N PHE A 251 2.27 53.53 -26.73
CA PHE A 251 2.45 52.59 -25.63
C PHE A 251 1.62 51.32 -25.85
N ASN A 252 2.31 50.21 -26.03
CA ASN A 252 1.72 48.87 -26.04
C ASN A 252 2.28 48.07 -24.87
N LEU A 253 1.44 47.79 -23.86
CA LEU A 253 1.81 46.95 -22.70
C LEU A 253 2.31 45.56 -23.12
N LEU A 254 1.91 45.10 -24.31
CA LEU A 254 2.20 43.79 -24.89
C LEU A 254 3.15 43.87 -26.10
N GLY A 255 3.84 44.99 -26.32
CA GLY A 255 4.65 45.25 -27.52
C GLY A 255 5.77 44.25 -27.79
N GLU A 256 6.02 44.00 -29.08
CA GLU A 256 7.03 43.10 -29.63
C GLU A 256 8.44 43.47 -29.14
N GLY A 257 8.95 42.78 -28.12
CA GLY A 257 10.29 43.07 -27.59
C GLY A 257 10.60 42.47 -26.23
N LYS A 258 9.59 42.11 -25.42
CA LYS A 258 9.80 41.08 -24.41
C LYS A 258 9.76 39.75 -25.15
N SER A 259 10.92 39.20 -25.49
CA SER A 259 11.04 37.76 -25.71
C SER A 259 10.26 37.09 -24.58
N GLN A 260 9.11 36.49 -24.91
CA GLN A 260 8.43 35.61 -23.98
C GLN A 260 9.53 34.69 -23.44
N PRO A 261 9.75 34.61 -22.11
CA PRO A 261 10.52 33.50 -21.60
C PRO A 261 9.90 32.26 -22.24
N ALA A 262 10.73 31.42 -22.87
CA ALA A 262 10.27 30.14 -23.41
C ALA A 262 9.30 29.53 -22.41
N PRO A 263 8.14 28.98 -22.83
CA PRO A 263 7.14 28.51 -21.89
C PRO A 263 7.82 27.51 -20.94
N THR A 264 8.18 27.95 -19.74
CA THR A 264 8.40 27.10 -18.58
C THR A 264 7.10 26.33 -18.47
N ALA A 265 7.14 25.05 -18.85
CA ALA A 265 5.98 24.32 -19.32
C ALA A 265 4.76 24.57 -18.43
N ALA A 266 3.69 25.15 -18.97
CA ALA A 266 2.42 25.28 -18.24
C ALA A 266 1.79 23.90 -17.97
N CYS A 267 2.26 22.87 -18.70
CA CYS A 267 1.90 21.47 -18.58
C CYS A 267 3.03 20.57 -19.09
N TRP A 268 3.23 19.41 -18.47
CA TRP A 268 4.20 18.42 -18.95
C TRP A 268 3.60 17.50 -20.02
N PRO A 269 4.30 17.26 -21.15
CA PRO A 269 3.83 16.33 -22.18
C PRO A 269 3.78 14.91 -21.62
N ASP A 270 2.67 14.21 -21.87
CA ASP A 270 2.43 12.84 -21.43
C ASP A 270 2.68 12.60 -19.93
N ASN A 271 2.47 13.63 -19.10
CA ASN A 271 2.73 13.62 -17.66
C ASN A 271 4.18 13.34 -17.25
N ARG A 272 5.15 13.50 -18.17
CA ARG A 272 6.58 13.28 -17.93
C ARG A 272 7.28 14.60 -17.60
N ILE A 273 7.71 14.74 -16.35
CA ILE A 273 8.50 15.88 -15.89
C ILE A 273 9.89 15.73 -16.48
N LEU A 274 10.29 16.62 -17.39
CA LEU A 274 11.61 16.59 -18.05
C LEU A 274 12.66 17.43 -17.32
N SER A 275 12.22 18.41 -16.52
CA SER A 275 13.10 19.16 -15.62
C SER A 275 12.34 19.60 -14.37
N HIS A 276 13.00 19.59 -13.21
CA HIS A 276 12.44 20.15 -11.98
C HIS A 276 13.54 20.66 -11.06
N GLU A 277 13.45 21.91 -10.58
CA GLU A 277 14.41 22.51 -9.66
C GLU A 277 15.89 22.40 -10.13
N GLY A 278 16.10 22.51 -11.45
CA GLY A 278 17.41 22.40 -12.10
C GLY A 278 17.83 20.97 -12.46
N GLU A 279 17.19 19.95 -11.90
CA GLU A 279 17.39 18.55 -12.30
C GLU A 279 16.79 18.29 -13.70
N GLN A 280 17.43 17.43 -14.49
CA GLN A 280 16.93 16.96 -15.78
C GLN A 280 16.57 15.47 -15.70
N TYR A 281 15.49 15.08 -16.37
CA TYR A 281 14.94 13.72 -16.31
C TYR A 281 14.71 13.18 -17.71
N HIS A 282 15.19 11.95 -17.96
CA HIS A 282 15.00 11.25 -19.22
C HIS A 282 14.26 9.94 -19.02
N TYR A 283 13.31 9.66 -19.92
CA TYR A 283 12.46 8.48 -19.87
C TYR A 283 12.67 7.61 -21.11
N ASP A 284 12.46 6.31 -20.96
CA ASP A 284 12.36 5.41 -22.10
C ASP A 284 11.04 5.60 -22.89
N ARG A 285 10.89 4.83 -23.97
CA ARG A 285 9.71 4.89 -24.85
C ARG A 285 8.39 4.46 -24.19
N ILE A 286 8.44 3.71 -23.08
CA ILE A 286 7.26 3.22 -22.35
C ILE A 286 7.01 4.03 -21.07
N GLY A 287 7.86 5.00 -20.77
CA GLY A 287 7.66 5.98 -19.71
C GLY A 287 8.34 5.63 -18.38
N ASN A 288 9.35 4.76 -18.35
CA ASN A 288 10.18 4.59 -17.16
C ASN A 288 11.27 5.66 -17.13
N LEU A 289 11.51 6.29 -15.98
CA LEU A 289 12.67 7.17 -15.78
C LEU A 289 13.95 6.34 -15.92
N ILE A 290 14.81 6.67 -16.87
CA ILE A 290 16.09 5.97 -17.09
C ILE A 290 17.30 6.78 -16.64
N GLU A 291 17.12 8.10 -16.47
CA GLU A 291 18.20 8.97 -16.01
C GLU A 291 17.67 10.23 -15.30
N ARG A 292 18.35 10.60 -14.21
CA ARG A 292 18.27 11.93 -13.59
C ARG A 292 19.66 12.55 -13.56
N LEU A 293 19.79 13.78 -14.07
CA LEU A 293 21.03 14.56 -14.11
C LEU A 293 20.88 15.83 -13.28
N SER A 294 21.74 15.99 -12.28
CA SER A 294 21.77 17.12 -11.38
C SER A 294 22.68 18.24 -11.91
N PRO A 295 22.41 19.52 -11.57
CA PRO A 295 23.23 20.66 -12.01
C PRO A 295 24.70 20.58 -11.62
N ASP A 296 25.01 19.90 -10.52
CA ASP A 296 26.37 19.70 -10.02
C ASP A 296 27.16 18.64 -10.80
N GLY A 297 26.51 17.95 -11.75
CA GLY A 297 27.08 16.85 -12.53
C GLY A 297 26.82 15.46 -11.93
N SER A 298 26.11 15.37 -10.80
CA SER A 298 25.64 14.09 -10.26
C SER A 298 24.64 13.45 -11.23
N ARG A 299 24.69 12.12 -11.35
CA ARG A 299 23.89 11.35 -12.31
C ARG A 299 23.35 10.10 -11.65
N LEU A 300 22.07 9.81 -11.87
CA LEU A 300 21.41 8.56 -11.52
C LEU A 300 20.91 7.91 -12.80
N GLN A 301 21.24 6.64 -13.01
CA GLN A 301 20.81 5.84 -14.15
C GLN A 301 20.06 4.60 -13.67
N LEU A 302 18.95 4.28 -14.34
CA LEU A 302 18.00 3.25 -13.95
C LEU A 302 17.77 2.27 -15.10
N GLY A 303 17.80 0.97 -14.80
CA GLY A 303 17.62 -0.11 -15.76
C GLY A 303 16.46 -1.03 -15.38
N TYR A 304 15.61 -1.36 -16.36
CA TYR A 304 14.37 -2.12 -16.15
C TYR A 304 14.37 -3.44 -16.92
N ASP A 305 13.67 -4.44 -16.39
CA ASP A 305 13.44 -5.72 -17.08
C ASP A 305 12.20 -5.68 -17.99
N GLY A 306 11.93 -6.79 -18.69
CA GLY A 306 10.77 -6.92 -19.57
C GLY A 306 9.40 -6.91 -18.86
N ALA A 307 9.37 -6.88 -17.53
CA ALA A 307 8.18 -6.68 -16.71
C ALA A 307 8.06 -5.25 -16.15
N ASN A 308 8.92 -4.33 -16.59
CA ASN A 308 9.02 -2.94 -16.11
C ASN A 308 9.40 -2.82 -14.62
N ARG A 309 10.16 -3.78 -14.09
CA ARG A 309 10.72 -3.71 -12.74
C ARG A 309 12.13 -3.13 -12.78
N LEU A 310 12.46 -2.23 -11.85
CA LEU A 310 13.81 -1.67 -11.74
C LEU A 310 14.78 -2.77 -11.26
N ILE A 311 15.65 -3.25 -12.14
CA ILE A 311 16.60 -4.32 -11.83
C ILE A 311 18.03 -3.83 -11.67
N ARG A 312 18.36 -2.62 -12.14
CA ARG A 312 19.72 -2.09 -12.10
C ARG A 312 19.75 -0.60 -11.84
N LEU A 313 20.75 -0.16 -11.10
CA LEU A 313 20.98 1.22 -10.74
C LEU A 313 22.46 1.57 -10.78
N GLU A 314 22.76 2.76 -11.27
CA GLU A 314 24.07 3.40 -11.13
C GLU A 314 23.89 4.86 -10.73
N ARG A 315 24.47 5.26 -9.59
CA ARG A 315 24.47 6.64 -9.12
C ARG A 315 25.90 7.12 -8.97
N THR A 316 26.25 8.21 -9.64
CA THR A 316 27.55 8.87 -9.50
C THR A 316 27.33 10.29 -9.00
N LYS A 317 27.98 10.69 -7.91
CA LYS A 317 27.96 12.08 -7.43
C LYS A 317 29.11 12.89 -8.02
N ALA A 318 28.96 14.21 -8.02
CA ALA A 318 29.98 15.15 -8.48
C ALA A 318 31.33 15.02 -7.75
N ASN A 319 31.33 14.56 -6.50
CA ASN A 319 32.53 14.34 -5.68
C ASN A 319 33.27 13.02 -6.01
N GLY A 320 32.75 12.21 -6.95
CA GLY A 320 33.34 10.93 -7.35
C GLY A 320 32.77 9.71 -6.61
N GLU A 321 31.94 9.87 -5.59
CA GLU A 321 31.24 8.74 -4.95
C GLU A 321 30.33 8.04 -5.96
N ARG A 322 30.33 6.71 -5.95
CA ARG A 322 29.52 5.90 -6.87
C ARG A 322 28.84 4.73 -6.17
N TRP A 323 27.56 4.53 -6.47
CA TRP A 323 26.78 3.35 -6.09
C TRP A 323 26.40 2.58 -7.35
N THR A 324 26.47 1.26 -7.28
CA THR A 324 25.84 0.37 -8.25
C THR A 324 24.98 -0.64 -7.49
N ALA A 325 23.76 -0.86 -7.95
CA ALA A 325 22.88 -1.85 -7.35
C ALA A 325 22.17 -2.72 -8.38
N ASP A 326 22.02 -4.00 -8.04
CA ASP A 326 21.24 -4.98 -8.78
C ASP A 326 20.12 -5.53 -7.89
N TYR A 327 18.90 -5.57 -8.42
CA TYR A 327 17.69 -5.98 -7.71
C TYR A 327 17.12 -7.27 -8.27
N GLY A 328 16.76 -8.21 -7.38
CA GLY A 328 16.13 -9.48 -7.73
C GLY A 328 14.68 -9.52 -7.29
N TYR A 329 13.79 -9.93 -8.20
CA TYR A 329 12.35 -10.04 -7.96
C TYR A 329 11.87 -11.46 -8.11
N ASP A 330 10.91 -11.82 -7.28
CA ASP A 330 10.14 -13.03 -7.48
C ASP A 330 9.10 -12.86 -8.61
N PRO A 331 8.52 -13.97 -9.12
CA PRO A 331 7.49 -13.91 -10.16
C PRO A 331 6.20 -13.17 -9.80
N LEU A 332 5.99 -12.86 -8.52
CA LEU A 332 4.85 -12.06 -8.05
C LEU A 332 5.16 -10.55 -8.04
N GLY A 333 6.34 -10.16 -8.55
CA GLY A 333 6.80 -8.79 -8.63
C GLY A 333 7.31 -8.23 -7.29
N ARG A 334 7.61 -9.10 -6.32
CA ARG A 334 8.12 -8.66 -5.01
C ARG A 334 9.64 -8.71 -5.03
N ARG A 335 10.29 -7.62 -4.61
CA ARG A 335 11.75 -7.58 -4.48
C ARG A 335 12.20 -8.53 -3.37
N LEU A 336 12.98 -9.55 -3.73
CA LEU A 336 13.50 -10.55 -2.80
C LEU A 336 14.95 -10.26 -2.39
N CYS A 337 15.73 -9.58 -3.24
CA CYS A 337 17.09 -9.19 -2.86
C CYS A 337 17.57 -7.91 -3.55
N LYS A 338 18.61 -7.32 -2.95
CA LYS A 338 19.47 -6.32 -3.58
C LYS A 338 20.93 -6.58 -3.28
N GLN A 339 21.78 -6.27 -4.23
CA GLN A 339 23.24 -6.25 -4.08
C GLN A 339 23.71 -4.83 -4.37
N VAL A 340 24.44 -4.22 -3.44
CA VAL A 340 24.88 -2.83 -3.55
C VAL A 340 26.40 -2.77 -3.40
N GLU A 341 27.05 -2.13 -4.36
CA GLU A 341 28.47 -1.79 -4.31
C GLU A 341 28.61 -0.27 -4.18
N TYR A 342 29.54 0.15 -3.33
CA TYR A 342 29.83 1.55 -3.09
C TYR A 342 31.32 1.79 -3.31
N THR A 343 31.65 2.78 -4.15
CA THR A 343 33.00 3.28 -4.39
C THR A 343 33.11 4.68 -3.81
N ASP A 344 34.08 4.87 -2.92
CA ASP A 344 34.31 6.16 -2.26
C ASP A 344 35.06 7.17 -3.15
N THR A 345 35.27 8.38 -2.61
CA THR A 345 35.96 9.49 -3.31
C THR A 345 37.42 9.20 -3.64
N SER A 346 38.04 8.19 -3.04
CA SER A 346 39.40 7.74 -3.37
C SER A 346 39.44 6.74 -4.53
N GLY A 347 38.28 6.27 -4.98
CA GLY A 347 38.15 5.21 -5.98
C GLY A 347 38.24 3.81 -5.38
N GLN A 348 38.16 3.66 -4.06
CA GLN A 348 38.15 2.36 -3.40
C GLN A 348 36.72 1.82 -3.30
N THR A 349 36.49 0.63 -3.86
CA THR A 349 35.21 -0.08 -3.75
C THR A 349 35.14 -0.88 -2.45
N GLN A 350 34.08 -0.64 -1.68
CA GLN A 350 33.76 -1.37 -0.46
C GLN A 350 33.19 -2.77 -0.79
N PRO A 351 33.26 -3.74 0.12
CA PRO A 351 32.66 -5.06 -0.08
C PRO A 351 31.16 -4.95 -0.42
N THR A 352 30.72 -5.71 -1.41
CA THR A 352 29.32 -5.76 -1.87
C THR A 352 28.40 -6.10 -0.70
N GLN A 353 27.40 -5.25 -0.45
CA GLN A 353 26.38 -5.50 0.56
C GLN A 353 25.22 -6.25 -0.07
N ILE A 354 24.88 -7.42 0.50
CA ILE A 354 23.73 -8.22 0.08
C ILE A 354 22.62 -8.05 1.10
N THR A 355 21.43 -7.70 0.61
CA THR A 355 20.20 -7.63 1.43
C THR A 355 19.13 -8.51 0.81
N CYS A 356 18.50 -9.37 1.60
CA CYS A 356 17.34 -10.16 1.21
C CYS A 356 16.09 -9.66 1.94
N TYR A 357 14.92 -9.82 1.32
CA TYR A 357 13.64 -9.35 1.84
C TYR A 357 12.68 -10.51 1.94
N GLY A 358 12.07 -10.70 3.11
CA GLY A 358 11.05 -11.72 3.35
C GLY A 358 9.65 -11.12 3.33
N TRP A 359 8.73 -11.79 2.67
CA TRP A 359 7.35 -11.33 2.50
C TRP A 359 6.34 -12.17 3.30
N ASP A 360 5.29 -11.53 3.83
CA ASP A 360 4.05 -12.18 4.26
C ASP A 360 2.93 -11.69 3.33
N GLY A 361 2.55 -12.54 2.37
CA GLY A 361 1.64 -12.16 1.31
C GLY A 361 2.15 -10.94 0.52
N GLY A 362 1.48 -9.79 0.68
CA GLY A 362 1.83 -8.54 0.02
C GLY A 362 2.70 -7.58 0.84
N GLN A 363 3.04 -7.91 2.10
CA GLN A 363 3.81 -7.06 3.00
C GLN A 363 5.27 -7.48 3.04
N GLN A 364 6.19 -6.52 2.96
CA GLN A 364 7.62 -6.75 3.19
C GLN A 364 7.85 -6.81 4.71
N SER A 365 7.82 -8.02 5.25
CA SER A 365 7.88 -8.27 6.70
C SER A 365 9.29 -8.48 7.21
N ALA A 366 10.27 -8.73 6.36
CA ALA A 366 11.62 -9.04 6.77
C ALA A 366 12.67 -8.37 5.87
N GLU A 367 13.79 -8.03 6.49
CA GLU A 367 15.01 -7.55 5.86
C GLU A 367 16.20 -8.26 6.52
N ALA A 368 16.99 -8.98 5.73
CA ALA A 368 18.19 -9.67 6.16
C ALA A 368 19.40 -9.09 5.44
N ARG A 369 20.37 -8.53 6.17
CA ARG A 369 21.63 -8.00 5.63
C ARG A 369 22.77 -8.97 5.91
N LEU A 370 23.56 -9.30 4.90
CA LEU A 370 24.77 -10.09 5.06
C LEU A 370 25.91 -9.21 5.57
N SER A 371 26.44 -9.52 6.75
CA SER A 371 27.61 -8.85 7.31
C SER A 371 28.91 -9.29 6.61
N GLN A 372 29.97 -8.49 6.74
CA GLN A 372 31.30 -8.85 6.23
C GLN A 372 31.87 -10.13 6.86
N GLY A 373 31.41 -10.50 8.06
CA GLY A 373 31.78 -11.75 8.73
C GLY A 373 31.04 -12.99 8.20
N GLY A 374 30.15 -12.83 7.21
CA GLY A 374 29.32 -13.90 6.67
C GLY A 374 28.07 -14.23 7.50
N GLU A 375 27.81 -13.48 8.56
CA GLU A 375 26.61 -13.64 9.39
C GLU A 375 25.46 -12.78 8.87
N TRP A 376 24.24 -13.32 8.88
CA TRP A 376 23.04 -12.59 8.49
C TRP A 376 22.44 -11.89 9.71
N GLN A 377 22.24 -10.58 9.57
CA GLN A 377 21.51 -9.73 10.51
C GLN A 377 20.10 -9.53 10.00
N MET A 378 19.10 -9.87 10.81
CA MET A 378 17.70 -9.87 10.42
C MET A 378 16.89 -8.84 11.18
N ARG A 379 15.97 -8.20 10.47
CA ARG A 379 14.96 -7.29 10.98
C ARG A 379 13.61 -7.73 10.48
N THR A 380 12.71 -8.10 11.38
CA THR A 380 11.32 -8.43 11.07
C THR A 380 10.42 -7.31 11.55
N THR A 381 9.58 -6.79 10.66
CA THR A 381 8.56 -5.77 10.96
C THR A 381 7.19 -6.42 10.99
N LEU A 382 6.47 -6.20 12.09
CA LEU A 382 5.07 -6.60 12.25
C LEU A 382 4.18 -5.40 11.95
N TYR A 383 3.21 -5.59 11.07
CA TYR A 383 2.24 -4.57 10.70
C TYR A 383 0.89 -4.81 11.38
N GLU A 384 0.06 -3.78 11.44
CA GLU A 384 -1.34 -3.96 11.76
C GLU A 384 -2.00 -4.86 10.69
N PRO A 385 -2.84 -5.84 11.08
CA PRO A 385 -3.46 -6.75 10.13
C PRO A 385 -4.22 -6.01 9.01
N GLY A 386 -3.97 -6.40 7.76
CA GLY A 386 -4.61 -5.80 6.58
C GLY A 386 -4.12 -4.39 6.23
N SER A 387 -3.04 -3.92 6.84
CA SER A 387 -2.51 -2.56 6.72
C SER A 387 -1.00 -2.57 6.49
N PHE A 388 -0.39 -1.43 6.19
CA PHE A 388 1.07 -1.26 6.14
C PHE A 388 1.57 -0.33 7.27
N VAL A 389 0.72 -0.09 8.28
CA VAL A 389 1.10 0.62 9.51
C VAL A 389 1.99 -0.30 10.36
N PRO A 390 3.28 0.03 10.57
CA PRO A 390 4.16 -0.81 11.36
C PRO A 390 3.84 -0.68 12.86
N LEU A 391 3.96 -1.79 13.59
CA LEU A 391 3.71 -1.89 15.02
C LEU A 391 4.98 -2.20 15.80
N LEU A 392 5.68 -3.28 15.42
CA LEU A 392 6.87 -3.78 16.10
C LEU A 392 7.97 -4.09 15.09
N ARG A 393 9.21 -3.87 15.51
CA ARG A 393 10.44 -4.33 14.86
C ARG A 393 11.13 -5.32 15.79
N ILE A 394 11.50 -6.47 15.26
CA ILE A 394 12.25 -7.51 15.97
C ILE A 394 13.56 -7.71 15.23
N GLY A 395 14.68 -7.39 15.88
CA GLY A 395 16.02 -7.51 15.34
C GLY A 395 16.77 -8.72 15.89
N GLN A 396 17.51 -9.43 15.05
CA GLN A 396 18.42 -10.51 15.41
C GLN A 396 19.77 -10.22 14.74
N ASP A 397 20.85 -10.14 15.52
CA ASP A 397 22.20 -9.92 14.98
C ASP A 397 22.76 -11.14 14.25
N LYS A 398 22.26 -12.31 14.59
CA LYS A 398 22.70 -13.57 14.02
C LYS A 398 21.53 -14.51 13.86
N THR A 399 21.22 -14.85 12.61
CA THR A 399 20.29 -15.93 12.25
C THR A 399 21.05 -17.20 11.87
N ASN A 400 20.45 -18.38 12.11
CA ASN A 400 21.02 -19.66 11.71
C ASN A 400 20.70 -19.96 10.23
N ASN A 401 21.73 -19.87 9.38
CA ASN A 401 21.66 -20.18 7.94
C ASN A 401 22.63 -21.32 7.57
N ASP A 402 22.85 -22.27 8.47
CA ASP A 402 23.62 -23.47 8.14
C ASP A 402 23.05 -24.16 6.88
N PRO A 403 23.87 -24.58 5.90
CA PRO A 403 23.38 -25.20 4.67
C PRO A 403 22.50 -26.43 4.89
N MET A 404 22.78 -27.24 5.92
CA MET A 404 21.94 -28.40 6.27
C MET A 404 20.60 -27.94 6.81
N LEU A 405 20.58 -26.90 7.65
CA LEU A 405 19.34 -26.31 8.15
C LEU A 405 18.49 -25.74 7.02
N LEU A 406 19.09 -25.02 6.06
CA LEU A 406 18.37 -24.51 4.88
C LEU A 406 17.76 -25.66 4.06
N GLN A 407 18.47 -26.78 3.92
CA GLN A 407 17.96 -27.98 3.27
C GLN A 407 16.79 -28.60 4.03
N VAL A 408 16.87 -28.70 5.36
CA VAL A 408 15.77 -29.19 6.21
C VAL A 408 14.56 -28.26 6.12
N LYS A 409 14.75 -26.94 6.21
CA LYS A 409 13.69 -25.93 6.04
C LYS A 409 12.97 -26.11 4.71
N ARG A 410 13.71 -26.37 3.62
CA ARG A 410 13.14 -26.63 2.29
C ARG A 410 12.38 -27.96 2.21
N GLN A 411 12.89 -29.02 2.82
CA GLN A 411 12.21 -30.32 2.84
C GLN A 411 10.87 -30.23 3.58
N LEU A 412 10.85 -29.59 4.75
CA LEU A 412 9.62 -29.38 5.52
C LEU A 412 8.63 -28.51 4.76
N ALA A 413 9.09 -27.39 4.21
CA ALA A 413 8.24 -26.50 3.44
C ALA A 413 7.63 -27.19 2.23
N SER A 414 8.38 -28.00 1.47
CA SER A 414 7.83 -28.72 0.33
C SER A 414 6.81 -29.81 0.71
N ALA A 415 6.86 -30.30 1.96
CA ALA A 415 5.82 -31.15 2.54
C ALA A 415 4.61 -30.35 3.07
N GLY A 416 4.66 -29.02 3.03
CA GLY A 416 3.66 -28.13 3.62
C GLY A 416 3.70 -28.07 5.15
N GLU A 417 4.79 -28.53 5.75
CA GLU A 417 4.98 -28.57 7.20
C GLU A 417 5.81 -27.37 7.66
N PRO A 418 5.33 -26.58 8.64
CA PRO A 418 6.17 -25.55 9.26
C PRO A 418 7.27 -26.21 10.09
N MET A 419 8.31 -25.44 10.45
CA MET A 419 9.35 -25.93 11.36
C MET A 419 8.74 -26.40 12.69
N PRO A 420 9.04 -27.63 13.15
CA PRO A 420 8.57 -28.13 14.43
C PRO A 420 9.04 -27.25 15.59
N GLU A 421 8.15 -27.03 16.56
CA GLU A 421 8.40 -26.18 17.73
C GLU A 421 9.68 -26.57 18.50
N ALA A 422 9.92 -27.87 18.69
CA ALA A 422 11.12 -28.35 19.37
C ALA A 422 12.42 -27.98 18.65
N LEU A 423 12.42 -28.04 17.30
CA LEU A 423 13.58 -27.64 16.50
C LEU A 423 13.75 -26.12 16.56
N ARG A 424 12.65 -25.36 16.49
CA ARG A 424 12.68 -23.90 16.61
C ARG A 424 13.26 -23.45 17.96
N GLN A 425 12.86 -24.08 19.05
CA GLN A 425 13.40 -23.80 20.39
C GLN A 425 14.90 -24.11 20.47
N ALA A 426 15.34 -25.26 19.96
CA ALA A 426 16.76 -25.61 19.93
C ALA A 426 17.60 -24.61 19.11
N LEU A 427 17.08 -24.17 17.96
CA LEU A 427 17.76 -23.19 17.11
C LEU A 427 17.77 -21.77 17.70
N ALA A 428 16.78 -21.44 18.53
CA ALA A 428 16.72 -20.15 19.21
C ALA A 428 17.85 -19.99 20.24
N GLU A 429 18.34 -21.08 20.84
CA GLU A 429 19.50 -21.05 21.75
C GLU A 429 20.82 -20.73 21.04
N GLU A 430 20.93 -21.05 19.75
CA GLU A 430 22.11 -20.77 18.92
C GLU A 430 22.07 -19.39 18.23
N ALA A 431 20.87 -18.79 18.13
CA ALA A 431 20.65 -17.48 17.55
C ALA A 431 20.93 -16.36 18.56
N SER A 432 21.14 -15.13 18.07
CA SER A 432 21.20 -13.97 18.97
C SER A 432 19.82 -13.70 19.60
N GLU A 433 19.79 -13.27 20.86
CA GLU A 433 18.56 -12.83 21.52
C GLU A 433 17.82 -11.76 20.68
N PRO A 434 16.51 -11.92 20.44
CA PRO A 434 15.72 -10.93 19.71
C PRO A 434 15.65 -9.61 20.47
N ARG A 435 15.92 -8.50 19.78
CA ARG A 435 15.72 -7.15 20.30
C ARG A 435 14.47 -6.53 19.73
N TYR A 436 13.65 -5.94 20.57
CA TYR A 436 12.38 -5.38 20.15
C TYR A 436 12.40 -3.86 20.14
N ALA A 437 11.72 -3.29 19.15
CA ALA A 437 11.45 -1.87 19.06
C ALA A 437 9.99 -1.63 18.65
N SER A 438 9.37 -0.61 19.21
CA SER A 438 7.99 -0.23 18.92
C SER A 438 7.92 1.01 18.04
N TYR A 439 7.06 0.98 17.03
CA TYR A 439 6.82 2.08 16.12
C TYR A 439 5.81 3.08 16.68
N HIS A 440 6.13 4.37 16.54
CA HIS A 440 5.22 5.48 16.84
C HIS A 440 4.97 6.27 15.56
N THR A 441 3.74 6.18 15.04
CA THR A 441 3.38 6.73 13.73
C THR A 441 2.58 8.03 13.82
N ASP A 442 2.45 8.75 12.71
CA ASP A 442 1.47 9.82 12.53
C ASP A 442 0.04 9.26 12.28
N HIS A 443 -0.88 10.14 11.82
CA HIS A 443 -2.27 9.77 11.51
C HIS A 443 -2.41 8.89 10.26
N LEU A 444 -1.41 8.87 9.36
CA LEU A 444 -1.38 8.04 8.16
C LEU A 444 -0.57 6.76 8.33
N GLY A 445 0.08 6.53 9.48
CA GLY A 445 0.93 5.37 9.68
C GLY A 445 2.41 5.58 9.34
N THR A 446 2.82 6.81 9.02
CA THR A 446 4.23 7.17 8.78
C THR A 446 5.01 7.08 10.10
N PRO A 447 6.12 6.31 10.19
CA PRO A 447 6.95 6.27 11.39
C PRO A 447 7.59 7.63 11.70
N LEU A 448 7.43 8.11 12.94
CA LEU A 448 8.09 9.34 13.43
C LEU A 448 9.04 9.07 14.60
N ALA A 449 8.89 7.94 15.29
CA ALA A 449 9.84 7.49 16.29
C ALA A 449 9.84 5.97 16.47
N LEU A 450 10.97 5.46 17.00
CA LEU A 450 11.13 4.10 17.50
C LEU A 450 11.55 4.13 18.97
N THR A 451 10.98 3.25 19.79
CA THR A 451 11.42 3.05 21.18
C THR A 451 11.78 1.60 21.48
N ASP A 452 12.72 1.36 22.38
CA ASP A 452 13.02 0.02 22.90
C ASP A 452 11.95 -0.50 23.89
N GLU A 453 12.20 -1.68 24.46
CA GLU A 453 11.35 -2.36 25.46
C GLU A 453 11.25 -1.64 26.80
N GLN A 454 12.17 -0.71 27.08
CA GLN A 454 12.14 0.18 28.24
C GLN A 454 11.51 1.53 27.90
N GLY A 455 11.12 1.70 26.65
CA GLY A 455 10.47 2.89 26.14
C GLY A 455 11.38 4.07 25.83
N GLN A 456 12.69 3.84 25.84
CA GLN A 456 13.69 4.84 25.49
C GLN A 456 13.77 5.01 23.98
N LEU A 457 14.09 6.23 23.56
CA LEU A 457 14.15 6.58 22.15
C LEU A 457 15.34 5.91 21.45
N LEU A 458 15.07 5.20 20.36
CA LEU A 458 16.08 4.60 19.49
C LEU A 458 16.32 5.42 18.22
N TRP A 459 15.26 6.00 17.67
CA TRP A 459 15.28 6.81 16.45
C TRP A 459 14.08 7.76 16.46
N GLU A 460 14.25 8.96 15.91
CA GLU A 460 13.19 9.93 15.64
C GLU A 460 13.45 10.68 14.34
N ALA A 461 12.38 11.19 13.74
CA ALA A 461 12.42 12.06 12.59
C ALA A 461 11.30 13.10 12.65
N ARG A 462 11.40 14.11 11.79
CA ARG A 462 10.37 15.15 11.63
C ARG A 462 9.51 14.85 10.41
N PRO A 463 8.22 15.20 10.42
CA PRO A 463 7.38 15.07 9.23
C PRO A 463 7.92 15.88 8.05
N ASP A 464 7.84 15.29 6.86
CA ASP A 464 8.03 15.99 5.59
C ASP A 464 6.85 15.72 4.65
N ASP A 465 6.47 16.75 3.90
CA ASP A 465 5.29 16.75 3.05
C ASP A 465 5.38 15.70 1.91
N TRP A 466 6.56 15.52 1.31
CA TRP A 466 6.75 14.65 0.14
C TRP A 466 7.75 13.53 0.38
N ALA A 467 8.68 13.70 1.30
CA ALA A 467 9.65 12.67 1.68
C ALA A 467 9.16 11.76 2.82
N ALA A 468 7.94 11.98 3.33
CA ALA A 468 7.36 11.42 4.55
C ALA A 468 8.03 11.94 5.84
N ILE A 469 9.36 11.97 5.85
CA ILE A 469 10.17 12.42 6.98
C ILE A 469 11.43 13.19 6.54
N LYS A 470 12.04 13.90 7.50
CA LYS A 470 13.34 14.57 7.40
C LYS A 470 14.02 14.68 8.77
N ASP A 471 15.26 15.18 8.79
CA ASP A 471 16.03 15.43 10.02
C ASP A 471 16.14 14.19 10.94
N GLU A 472 16.40 13.02 10.36
CA GLU A 472 16.52 11.75 11.09
C GLU A 472 17.67 11.75 12.10
N GLN A 473 17.40 11.24 13.31
CA GLN A 473 18.39 11.12 14.38
C GLN A 473 18.16 9.84 15.19
N GLY A 474 19.23 9.19 15.65
CA GLY A 474 19.09 7.99 16.47
C GLY A 474 20.31 7.09 16.50
N LYS A 475 20.15 5.97 17.20
CA LYS A 475 21.13 4.87 17.30
C LYS A 475 20.89 3.77 16.26
N THR A 476 19.76 3.81 15.55
CA THR A 476 19.37 2.84 14.53
C THR A 476 18.73 3.54 13.34
N ASP A 477 18.69 2.88 12.19
CA ASP A 477 18.04 3.32 10.96
C ASP A 477 16.55 2.93 10.93
N GLN A 478 15.78 3.66 10.13
CA GLN A 478 14.40 3.34 9.81
C GLN A 478 14.12 3.61 8.32
N PRO A 479 14.07 2.58 7.46
CA PRO A 479 13.86 2.76 6.03
C PRO A 479 12.38 2.90 5.61
N ILE A 480 11.43 2.61 6.50
CA ILE A 480 9.99 2.74 6.17
C ILE A 480 9.63 4.23 6.02
N ARG A 481 8.88 4.58 4.97
CA ARG A 481 8.43 5.95 4.66
C ARG A 481 6.91 6.05 4.81
N PHE A 482 6.20 6.50 3.77
CA PHE A 482 4.74 6.34 3.74
C PHE A 482 4.37 4.85 3.75
N GLN A 483 3.12 4.53 4.07
CA GLN A 483 2.64 3.15 4.05
C GLN A 483 3.02 2.43 2.74
N GLY A 484 3.61 1.24 2.86
CA GLY A 484 4.07 0.42 1.73
C GLY A 484 5.46 0.78 1.18
N GLN A 485 6.04 1.91 1.59
CA GLN A 485 7.27 2.43 1.02
C GLN A 485 8.51 2.10 1.86
N TYR A 486 9.58 1.71 1.17
CA TYR A 486 10.90 1.42 1.74
C TYR A 486 11.96 2.24 1.01
N GLU A 487 12.74 3.04 1.73
CA GLU A 487 13.82 3.84 1.15
C GLU A 487 15.03 3.00 0.76
N ASP A 488 15.48 3.19 -0.48
CA ASP A 488 16.77 2.71 -0.96
C ASP A 488 17.80 3.83 -0.99
N GLU A 489 18.67 3.88 0.01
CA GLU A 489 19.73 4.89 0.17
C GLU A 489 20.57 5.07 -1.11
N GLU A 490 20.88 3.96 -1.80
CA GLU A 490 21.69 3.98 -3.02
C GLU A 490 21.07 4.82 -4.14
N SER A 491 19.74 4.92 -4.16
CA SER A 491 18.96 5.61 -5.19
C SER A 491 18.38 6.95 -4.73
N GLY A 492 18.04 7.05 -3.44
CA GLY A 492 17.17 8.08 -2.89
C GLY A 492 15.70 7.94 -3.29
N LEU A 493 15.31 6.84 -3.94
CA LEU A 493 13.94 6.47 -4.29
C LEU A 493 13.37 5.54 -3.22
N TYR A 494 12.03 5.51 -3.14
CA TYR A 494 11.32 4.62 -2.23
C TYR A 494 10.67 3.49 -3.02
N TYR A 495 11.12 2.25 -2.79
CA TYR A 495 10.48 1.06 -3.32
C TYR A 495 9.07 0.93 -2.72
N ASN A 496 8.05 0.83 -3.58
CA ASN A 496 6.65 0.69 -3.20
C ASN A 496 6.00 -0.42 -4.03
N ARG A 497 6.50 -1.65 -3.82
CA ARG A 497 6.10 -2.91 -4.46
C ARG A 497 6.11 -2.86 -5.99
N HIS A 498 5.07 -2.29 -6.60
CA HIS A 498 4.88 -2.24 -8.05
C HIS A 498 5.58 -1.04 -8.70
N ARG A 499 5.95 -0.02 -7.92
CA ARG A 499 6.57 1.22 -8.43
C ARG A 499 7.66 1.73 -7.50
N TYR A 500 8.45 2.67 -8.02
CA TYR A 500 9.43 3.44 -7.25
C TYR A 500 8.99 4.89 -7.15
N TYR A 501 8.98 5.44 -5.93
CA TYR A 501 8.58 6.81 -5.65
C TYR A 501 9.81 7.71 -5.52
N ASP A 502 9.80 8.86 -6.19
CA ASP A 502 10.81 9.91 -6.05
C ASP A 502 10.30 11.01 -5.12
N PRO A 503 10.85 11.15 -3.90
CA PRO A 503 10.44 12.18 -2.95
C PRO A 503 10.75 13.61 -3.44
N ALA A 504 11.73 13.80 -4.33
CA ALA A 504 12.04 15.11 -4.88
C ALA A 504 10.91 15.60 -5.81
N LEU A 505 10.40 14.71 -6.67
CA LEU A 505 9.28 14.96 -7.57
C LEU A 505 7.90 14.80 -6.91
N GLY A 506 7.82 14.13 -5.76
CA GLY A 506 6.57 13.83 -5.09
C GLY A 506 5.69 12.83 -5.85
N ARG A 507 6.30 11.89 -6.60
CA ARG A 507 5.58 11.01 -7.53
C ARG A 507 6.35 9.74 -7.92
N TYR A 508 5.70 8.82 -8.62
CA TYR A 508 6.35 7.60 -9.12
C TYR A 508 7.24 7.87 -10.35
N VAL A 509 8.30 7.07 -10.51
CA VAL A 509 9.26 7.19 -11.62
C VAL A 509 8.92 6.28 -12.82
N ASN A 510 7.97 5.38 -12.65
CA ASN A 510 7.44 4.50 -13.69
C ASN A 510 5.91 4.55 -13.70
N GLN A 511 5.31 4.28 -14.87
CA GLN A 511 3.86 4.32 -15.05
C GLN A 511 3.15 3.28 -14.20
N ASP A 512 1.92 3.60 -13.79
CA ASP A 512 1.02 2.67 -13.12
C ASP A 512 0.80 1.38 -13.95
N PRO A 513 1.18 0.20 -13.43
CA PRO A 513 0.97 -1.07 -14.12
C PRO A 513 -0.51 -1.39 -14.42
N ILE A 514 -1.46 -0.82 -13.68
CA ILE A 514 -2.90 -0.98 -13.97
C ILE A 514 -3.44 0.10 -14.93
N GLY A 515 -2.57 0.97 -15.45
CA GLY A 515 -2.88 1.94 -16.50
C GLY A 515 -3.95 2.97 -16.08
N LEU A 516 -4.96 3.16 -16.92
CA LEU A 516 -6.06 4.11 -16.65
C LEU A 516 -6.89 3.76 -15.40
N LEU A 517 -6.83 2.51 -14.93
CA LEU A 517 -7.43 2.13 -13.65
C LEU A 517 -6.68 2.70 -12.44
N GLY A 518 -5.46 3.22 -12.62
CA GLY A 518 -4.70 4.01 -11.63
C GLY A 518 -4.93 5.52 -11.75
N GLY A 519 -5.70 5.97 -12.74
CA GLY A 519 -5.99 7.37 -13.02
C GLY A 519 -5.39 7.88 -14.32
N VAL A 520 -5.76 9.10 -14.72
CA VAL A 520 -5.30 9.72 -15.99
C VAL A 520 -3.85 10.21 -15.95
N ASN A 521 -3.28 10.31 -14.75
CA ASN A 521 -1.86 10.59 -14.54
C ASN A 521 -1.17 9.37 -13.94
N PHE A 522 -0.49 8.59 -14.78
CA PHE A 522 0.10 7.30 -14.41
C PHE A 522 1.27 7.38 -13.42
N TYR A 523 1.74 8.59 -13.09
CA TYR A 523 2.85 8.80 -12.16
C TYR A 523 2.40 9.32 -10.80
N LEU A 524 1.13 9.72 -10.66
CA LEU A 524 0.68 10.47 -9.50
C LEU A 524 0.69 9.61 -8.23
N TYR A 525 1.32 10.12 -7.18
CA TYR A 525 1.21 9.54 -5.84
C TYR A 525 0.11 10.26 -5.05
N ALA A 526 -0.75 9.49 -4.37
CA ALA A 526 -1.68 10.02 -3.37
C ALA A 526 -2.51 11.24 -3.84
N ALA A 527 -2.86 11.30 -5.14
CA ALA A 527 -3.56 12.43 -5.75
C ALA A 527 -2.89 13.81 -5.53
N ALA A 528 -1.55 13.84 -5.39
CA ALA A 528 -0.78 15.02 -4.96
C ALA A 528 -1.21 15.59 -3.59
N SER A 529 -1.74 14.74 -2.71
CA SER A 529 -2.16 15.06 -1.35
C SER A 529 -1.62 14.03 -0.34
N PRO A 530 -0.28 13.91 -0.21
CA PRO A 530 0.38 12.90 0.63
C PRO A 530 0.09 13.05 2.13
N THR A 531 -0.43 14.21 2.56
CA THR A 531 -0.85 14.50 3.94
C THR A 531 -2.22 13.91 4.29
N ASN A 532 -3.01 13.49 3.29
CA ASN A 532 -4.36 12.97 3.46
C ASN A 532 -4.54 11.55 2.90
N HIS A 533 -3.68 11.12 1.98
CA HIS A 533 -3.84 9.87 1.24
C HIS A 533 -2.57 9.04 1.19
N ILE A 534 -2.74 7.75 0.98
CA ILE A 534 -1.67 6.74 0.90
C ILE A 534 -1.87 5.86 -0.33
N ASP A 535 -0.78 5.31 -0.87
CA ASP A 535 -0.80 4.22 -1.84
C ASP A 535 0.12 3.08 -1.34
N PRO A 536 -0.40 2.16 -0.50
CA PRO A 536 0.41 1.13 0.16
C PRO A 536 0.93 0.02 -0.75
N SER A 537 0.45 -0.06 -1.99
CA SER A 537 0.89 -1.09 -2.93
C SER A 537 1.56 -0.53 -4.17
N GLY A 538 1.53 0.79 -4.36
CA GLY A 538 1.95 1.40 -5.61
C GLY A 538 0.99 1.13 -6.75
N LEU A 539 -0.31 0.94 -6.49
CA LEU A 539 -1.37 0.71 -7.50
C LEU A 539 -2.69 1.42 -7.18
N ILE A 540 -2.83 2.00 -5.98
CA ILE A 540 -4.14 2.44 -5.48
C ILE A 540 -4.44 3.86 -5.91
N ILE A 541 -5.67 4.08 -6.41
CA ILE A 541 -6.24 5.42 -6.49
C ILE A 541 -6.79 5.83 -5.11
N PRO A 542 -6.48 7.03 -4.60
CA PRO A 542 -7.13 7.64 -3.43
C PRO A 542 -8.65 7.84 -3.52
N LEU A 543 -9.30 7.40 -4.60
CA LEU A 543 -10.75 7.34 -4.66
C LEU A 543 -11.35 6.49 -3.53
N ALA A 544 -10.57 5.65 -2.85
CA ALA A 544 -11.01 4.88 -1.68
C ALA A 544 -11.10 5.67 -0.36
N TRP A 545 -10.50 6.86 -0.26
CA TRP A 545 -10.58 7.69 0.97
C TRP A 545 -11.49 8.92 0.77
N GLY A 546 -11.51 9.51 -0.42
CA GLY A 546 -12.46 10.58 -0.78
C GLY A 546 -13.88 10.11 -1.16
N ALA A 547 -14.09 8.82 -1.44
CA ALA A 547 -15.43 8.28 -1.71
C ALA A 547 -16.28 7.98 -0.46
N PHE A 548 -15.87 8.48 0.71
CA PHE A 548 -16.83 8.76 1.78
C PHE A 548 -17.59 10.09 1.55
N ALA A 549 -17.14 10.94 0.61
CA ALA A 549 -17.75 12.24 0.33
C ALA A 549 -18.41 12.40 -1.06
N PHE A 550 -18.30 11.43 -1.98
CA PHE A 550 -19.02 11.46 -3.27
C PHE A 550 -20.03 10.31 -3.42
N GLY A 551 -21.28 10.70 -3.62
CA GLY A 551 -22.45 9.83 -3.56
C GLY A 551 -22.44 8.59 -4.47
N SER A 552 -22.89 7.49 -3.88
CA SER A 552 -23.70 6.37 -4.39
C SER A 552 -23.40 5.65 -5.72
N ALA A 553 -22.72 6.22 -6.71
CA ALA A 553 -22.49 5.54 -8.00
C ALA A 553 -21.31 4.55 -7.96
N THR A 554 -20.21 4.90 -7.27
CA THR A 554 -19.01 4.05 -7.19
C THR A 554 -19.21 2.84 -6.25
N LEU A 555 -20.07 2.99 -5.24
CA LEU A 555 -20.50 1.89 -4.35
C LEU A 555 -21.26 0.79 -5.11
N VAL A 556 -21.96 1.13 -6.20
CA VAL A 556 -22.66 0.15 -7.03
C VAL A 556 -21.66 -0.66 -7.88
N ALA A 557 -20.61 -0.04 -8.41
CA ALA A 557 -19.63 -0.73 -9.26
C ALA A 557 -18.66 -1.62 -8.44
N VAL A 558 -18.12 -1.11 -7.33
CA VAL A 558 -17.24 -1.89 -6.44
C VAL A 558 -18.05 -2.92 -5.64
N GLY A 559 -19.27 -2.56 -5.25
CA GLY A 559 -20.23 -3.49 -4.65
C GLY A 559 -20.59 -4.63 -5.61
N ASN A 560 -20.82 -4.35 -6.91
CA ASN A 560 -21.08 -5.39 -7.91
C ASN A 560 -19.83 -6.20 -8.28
N TRP A 561 -18.64 -5.58 -8.28
CA TRP A 561 -17.37 -6.29 -8.54
C TRP A 561 -17.03 -7.26 -7.40
N GLY A 562 -17.09 -6.81 -6.14
CA GLY A 562 -16.94 -7.70 -4.98
C GLY A 562 -18.03 -8.76 -4.94
N ARG A 563 -19.29 -8.40 -5.23
CA ARG A 563 -20.41 -9.36 -5.19
C ARG A 563 -20.39 -10.41 -6.28
N ASN A 564 -19.95 -10.09 -7.49
CA ASN A 564 -19.91 -11.08 -8.57
C ASN A 564 -18.68 -12.00 -8.48
N VAL A 565 -17.63 -11.59 -7.76
CA VAL A 565 -16.44 -12.42 -7.50
C VAL A 565 -16.67 -13.42 -6.36
N PHE A 566 -17.52 -13.09 -5.38
CA PHE A 566 -17.75 -13.93 -4.19
C PHE A 566 -19.10 -14.67 -4.15
N ASN A 567 -20.04 -14.37 -5.05
CA ASN A 567 -21.32 -15.09 -5.12
C ASN A 567 -21.25 -16.31 -6.03
N GLU A 568 -21.93 -17.38 -5.61
CA GLU A 568 -22.20 -18.54 -6.46
C GLU A 568 -23.31 -18.21 -7.48
N PRO A 569 -23.19 -18.63 -8.75
CA PRO A 569 -24.22 -18.38 -9.77
C PRO A 569 -25.55 -19.01 -9.38
N TYR A 570 -26.68 -18.37 -9.74
CA TYR A 570 -28.03 -18.85 -9.41
C TYR A 570 -28.23 -20.31 -9.85
N PRO A 571 -28.37 -21.24 -8.89
CA PRO A 571 -28.74 -22.61 -9.18
C PRO A 571 -30.28 -22.67 -9.21
N GLY A 572 -30.89 -23.34 -10.20
CA GLY A 572 -32.34 -23.47 -10.26
C GLY A 572 -32.95 -24.08 -8.99
N ALA A 573 -34.25 -23.94 -8.77
CA ALA A 573 -34.92 -24.39 -7.53
C ALA A 573 -34.58 -25.85 -7.14
N ASN A 574 -34.44 -26.74 -8.12
CA ASN A 574 -34.13 -28.17 -7.90
C ASN A 574 -32.71 -28.45 -7.36
N THR A 575 -31.77 -27.51 -7.50
CA THR A 575 -30.37 -27.65 -7.04
C THR A 575 -30.14 -27.11 -5.62
N LEU A 576 -31.09 -26.35 -5.08
CA LEU A 576 -31.01 -25.81 -3.71
C LEU A 576 -31.16 -26.91 -2.66
N ASP A 577 -31.98 -27.93 -2.91
CA ASP A 577 -32.24 -29.00 -1.94
C ASP A 577 -31.13 -30.07 -1.88
N ALA A 578 -30.17 -30.07 -2.81
CA ALA A 578 -29.11 -31.08 -2.90
C ALA A 578 -27.82 -30.69 -2.17
N ASP A 579 -27.39 -29.42 -2.31
CA ASP A 579 -26.08 -28.97 -1.84
C ASP A 579 -26.14 -27.76 -0.87
N TRP A 580 -27.26 -27.03 -0.78
CA TRP A 580 -27.36 -25.83 0.05
C TRP A 580 -27.94 -26.13 1.43
N ILE A 581 -27.46 -25.41 2.46
CA ILE A 581 -27.87 -25.65 3.84
C ILE A 581 -29.13 -24.84 4.13
N LYS A 582 -30.23 -25.53 4.44
CA LYS A 582 -31.48 -24.89 4.87
C LYS A 582 -31.28 -24.21 6.23
N MET A 583 -31.58 -22.92 6.30
CA MET A 583 -31.44 -22.11 7.52
C MET A 583 -32.71 -22.15 8.38
N ASP A 584 -32.54 -21.95 9.69
CA ASP A 584 -33.65 -21.61 10.58
C ASP A 584 -34.21 -20.22 10.22
N PRO A 585 -35.55 -20.03 10.16
CA PRO A 585 -36.17 -18.74 9.88
C PRO A 585 -35.59 -17.56 10.68
N GLU A 586 -35.24 -17.76 11.96
CA GLU A 586 -34.75 -16.72 12.88
C GLU A 586 -33.29 -16.30 12.63
N GLN A 587 -32.50 -17.10 11.91
CA GLN A 587 -31.07 -16.86 11.69
C GLN A 587 -30.76 -15.93 10.50
N SER A 588 -31.76 -15.64 9.66
CA SER A 588 -31.58 -14.78 8.48
C SER A 588 -32.01 -13.34 8.75
N VAL A 589 -31.19 -12.39 8.29
CA VAL A 589 -31.37 -10.95 8.46
C VAL A 589 -32.65 -10.42 7.77
N LEU A 590 -33.24 -11.19 6.85
CA LEU A 590 -34.45 -10.85 6.08
C LEU A 590 -35.77 -11.03 6.86
N HIS A 591 -35.75 -11.47 8.12
CA HIS A 591 -36.98 -11.76 8.88
C HIS A 591 -37.77 -10.53 9.38
N ARG A 592 -37.36 -9.28 9.04
CA ARG A 592 -38.04 -8.07 9.57
C ARG A 592 -38.43 -7.01 8.54
N GLN A 593 -38.08 -7.13 7.27
CA GLN A 593 -38.51 -6.15 6.26
C GLN A 593 -39.70 -6.71 5.47
N GLY A 594 -40.87 -6.15 5.74
CA GLY A 594 -42.14 -6.52 5.14
C GLY A 594 -42.31 -6.08 3.68
N ASP A 595 -43.39 -6.63 3.11
CA ASP A 595 -44.02 -6.45 1.81
C ASP A 595 -43.31 -7.05 0.58
N VAL A 596 -43.65 -8.32 0.34
CA VAL A 596 -43.34 -9.13 -0.85
C VAL A 596 -43.89 -8.52 -2.15
N ASN A 597 -43.11 -8.55 -3.24
CA ASN A 597 -43.62 -8.22 -4.58
C ASN A 597 -44.40 -9.38 -5.19
N LEU A 598 -45.55 -9.03 -5.74
CA LEU A 598 -46.55 -9.90 -6.37
C LEU A 598 -46.18 -10.23 -7.83
N SER A 599 -44.96 -10.69 -8.11
CA SER A 599 -44.68 -11.26 -9.45
C SER A 599 -45.30 -12.65 -9.62
N CYS A 600 -45.54 -13.38 -8.53
CA CYS A 600 -46.05 -14.76 -8.56
C CYS A 600 -47.34 -15.01 -7.75
N GLY A 601 -47.97 -13.96 -7.20
CA GLY A 601 -49.26 -14.05 -6.51
C GLY A 601 -49.19 -14.59 -5.07
N GLY A 602 -49.29 -13.67 -4.11
CA GLY A 602 -49.83 -13.92 -2.77
C GLY A 602 -49.19 -15.00 -1.90
N SER A 603 -47.87 -15.02 -1.73
CA SER A 603 -47.20 -15.92 -0.78
C SER A 603 -47.20 -15.38 0.65
N ASN A 604 -47.35 -16.27 1.64
CA ASN A 604 -47.21 -15.94 3.06
C ASN A 604 -45.72 -15.90 3.45
N PRO A 605 -45.16 -14.74 3.87
CA PRO A 605 -43.74 -14.60 4.19
C PRO A 605 -43.27 -15.51 5.34
N ASP A 606 -44.17 -15.93 6.24
CA ASP A 606 -43.86 -16.84 7.34
C ASP A 606 -43.62 -18.30 6.88
N LYS A 607 -43.86 -18.60 5.61
CA LYS A 607 -43.68 -19.95 5.03
C LYS A 607 -42.50 -20.06 4.06
N ASN A 608 -41.69 -19.01 3.93
CA ASN A 608 -40.54 -19.02 3.05
C ASN A 608 -39.47 -20.02 3.53
N ARG A 609 -38.84 -20.72 2.59
CA ARG A 609 -37.68 -21.57 2.85
C ARG A 609 -36.42 -20.78 2.52
N LYS A 610 -35.45 -20.82 3.44
CA LYS A 610 -34.21 -20.05 3.36
C LYS A 610 -33.02 -20.99 3.29
N PHE A 611 -32.04 -20.63 2.46
CA PHE A 611 -30.87 -21.46 2.20
C PHE A 611 -29.61 -20.59 2.21
N VAL A 612 -28.50 -21.16 2.69
CA VAL A 612 -27.16 -20.57 2.60
C VAL A 612 -26.24 -21.50 1.80
N SER A 613 -25.33 -20.92 1.02
CA SER A 613 -24.38 -21.67 0.21
C SER A 613 -23.43 -22.49 1.09
N PRO A 614 -22.84 -23.58 0.58
CA PRO A 614 -21.77 -24.30 1.26
C PRO A 614 -20.59 -23.41 1.68
N SER A 615 -20.30 -22.38 0.88
CA SER A 615 -19.27 -21.37 1.14
C SER A 615 -19.65 -20.34 2.21
N GLY A 616 -20.93 -20.24 2.59
CA GLY A 616 -21.43 -19.22 3.52
C GLY A 616 -21.51 -17.80 2.93
N HIS A 617 -21.23 -17.64 1.63
CA HIS A 617 -21.14 -16.33 0.97
C HIS A 617 -22.46 -15.83 0.37
N SER A 618 -23.47 -16.71 0.22
CA SER A 618 -24.73 -16.38 -0.44
C SER A 618 -25.94 -16.93 0.33
N GLU A 619 -27.02 -16.15 0.42
CA GLU A 619 -28.32 -16.54 0.97
C GLU A 619 -29.42 -16.46 -0.11
N TYR A 620 -30.32 -17.44 -0.13
CA TYR A 620 -31.51 -17.46 -0.99
C TYR A 620 -32.78 -17.67 -0.17
N VAL A 621 -33.88 -17.05 -0.65
CA VAL A 621 -35.22 -17.21 -0.08
C VAL A 621 -36.20 -17.57 -1.19
N ILE A 622 -36.83 -18.73 -1.06
CA ILE A 622 -37.88 -19.20 -1.97
C ILE A 622 -39.20 -19.33 -1.22
N ASP A 623 -40.30 -19.03 -1.89
CA ASP A 623 -41.63 -19.12 -1.30
C ASP A 623 -42.19 -20.56 -1.36
N GLU A 624 -43.45 -20.69 -0.91
CA GLU A 624 -44.18 -21.96 -0.91
C GLU A 624 -44.55 -22.47 -2.32
N LEU A 625 -44.32 -21.66 -3.36
CA LEU A 625 -44.57 -21.96 -4.78
C LEU A 625 -43.28 -22.21 -5.57
N ASP A 626 -42.15 -22.45 -4.88
CA ASP A 626 -40.81 -22.61 -5.47
C ASP A 626 -40.34 -21.38 -6.27
N CYS A 627 -40.91 -20.21 -6.01
CA CYS A 627 -40.52 -18.97 -6.65
C CYS A 627 -39.48 -18.22 -5.81
N LEU A 628 -38.52 -17.59 -6.48
CA LEU A 628 -37.56 -16.71 -5.82
C LEU A 628 -38.27 -15.47 -5.29
N VAL A 629 -38.10 -15.19 -3.99
CA VAL A 629 -38.69 -14.01 -3.37
C VAL A 629 -37.83 -12.77 -3.65
N THR A 630 -38.37 -11.79 -4.37
CA THR A 630 -37.70 -10.53 -4.72
C THR A 630 -38.42 -9.31 -4.14
N ASP A 631 -37.68 -8.30 -3.67
CA ASP A 631 -38.23 -7.02 -3.20
C ASP A 631 -38.85 -6.20 -4.36
N THR A 632 -40.02 -5.61 -4.10
CA THR A 632 -40.77 -4.74 -5.04
C THR A 632 -39.99 -3.54 -5.54
N LYS A 633 -39.10 -2.98 -4.72
CA LYS A 633 -38.38 -1.74 -5.06
C LYS A 633 -37.19 -1.95 -5.99
N ASN A 634 -36.71 -3.17 -6.13
CA ASN A 634 -35.39 -3.44 -6.70
C ASN A 634 -35.38 -4.33 -7.94
N GLN A 635 -36.54 -4.63 -8.54
CA GLN A 635 -36.74 -5.45 -9.76
C GLN A 635 -35.48 -6.22 -10.22
N GLY A 636 -35.08 -7.23 -9.43
CA GLY A 636 -34.04 -8.18 -9.81
C GLY A 636 -32.58 -7.84 -9.52
N THR A 637 -32.25 -6.89 -8.62
CA THR A 637 -30.90 -6.80 -8.04
C THR A 637 -30.94 -6.64 -6.52
N TYR A 638 -30.19 -7.48 -5.81
CA TYR A 638 -30.09 -7.45 -4.35
C TYR A 638 -29.45 -6.13 -3.89
N ASN A 639 -30.18 -5.20 -3.27
CA ASN A 639 -29.60 -4.25 -2.31
C ASN A 639 -30.57 -3.34 -1.55
N TYR A 640 -30.26 -3.10 -0.27
CA TYR A 640 -30.78 -2.01 0.56
C TYR A 640 -30.56 -0.62 -0.06
N PHE A 641 -31.59 0.24 -0.10
CA PHE A 641 -31.65 1.65 0.38
C PHE A 641 -32.93 2.39 -0.10
N SER A 642 -33.36 3.41 0.66
CA SER A 642 -34.63 4.16 0.60
C SER A 642 -34.60 5.38 -0.36
N PRO A 643 -35.76 5.89 -0.87
CA PRO A 643 -35.85 6.61 -2.16
C PRO A 643 -35.81 8.15 -2.10
N TYR A 644 -34.79 8.80 -1.51
CA TYR A 644 -34.72 10.28 -1.52
C TYR A 644 -33.30 10.86 -1.63
N THR A 645 -32.57 10.67 -2.74
CA THR A 645 -31.34 11.48 -3.00
C THR A 645 -30.80 11.45 -4.45
N LEU A 646 -31.64 11.64 -5.48
CA LEU A 646 -31.13 11.83 -6.85
C LEU A 646 -31.64 13.14 -7.46
N TYR A 647 -30.83 14.19 -7.36
CA TYR A 647 -30.89 15.35 -8.24
C TYR A 647 -29.54 15.47 -8.97
N GLY A 648 -29.52 15.13 -10.26
CA GLY A 648 -28.62 15.80 -11.22
C GLY A 648 -27.39 15.06 -11.78
N VAL A 649 -27.42 13.74 -12.04
CA VAL A 649 -26.36 13.08 -12.84
C VAL A 649 -26.86 12.75 -14.26
N PRO A 650 -26.13 13.09 -15.34
CA PRO A 650 -26.51 12.76 -16.72
C PRO A 650 -26.45 11.25 -17.02
N HIS A 651 -27.51 10.74 -17.65
CA HIS A 651 -27.78 9.33 -18.02
C HIS A 651 -26.69 8.62 -18.87
N VAL A 652 -25.73 9.33 -19.47
CA VAL A 652 -24.75 8.74 -20.40
C VAL A 652 -23.61 8.00 -19.68
N VAL A 653 -23.24 8.41 -18.47
CA VAL A 653 -22.12 7.80 -17.72
C VAL A 653 -22.53 6.50 -17.02
N THR A 654 -23.80 6.38 -16.63
CA THR A 654 -24.35 5.17 -15.99
C THR A 654 -24.65 4.06 -16.99
N ASP A 655 -25.05 4.42 -18.22
CA ASP A 655 -25.62 3.45 -19.16
C ASP A 655 -24.61 2.94 -20.20
N VAL A 656 -23.51 3.67 -20.50
CA VAL A 656 -22.58 3.28 -21.59
C VAL A 656 -21.25 2.69 -21.10
N ALA A 657 -20.73 3.16 -19.96
CA ALA A 657 -19.45 2.68 -19.44
C ALA A 657 -19.44 1.18 -19.08
N PRO A 658 -20.50 0.59 -18.50
CA PRO A 658 -20.51 -0.86 -18.22
C PRO A 658 -20.51 -1.71 -19.51
N TYR A 659 -21.17 -1.24 -20.58
CA TYR A 659 -21.25 -1.96 -21.85
C TYR A 659 -19.95 -1.91 -22.64
N MET A 660 -19.19 -0.82 -22.56
CA MET A 660 -17.85 -0.72 -23.17
C MET A 660 -16.77 -1.47 -22.38
N ILE A 661 -16.95 -1.67 -21.07
CA ILE A 661 -15.95 -2.31 -20.20
C ILE A 661 -16.15 -3.82 -20.08
N PHE A 662 -17.38 -4.35 -20.07
CA PHE A 662 -17.63 -5.74 -19.65
C PHE A 662 -18.29 -6.67 -20.66
N GLY A 663 -18.85 -6.17 -21.77
CA GLY A 663 -19.67 -7.00 -22.67
C GLY A 663 -20.88 -7.62 -21.95
N THR A 664 -21.70 -8.38 -22.67
CA THR A 664 -22.98 -8.88 -22.14
C THR A 664 -22.91 -10.30 -21.55
N SER A 665 -21.73 -10.92 -21.42
CA SER A 665 -21.57 -12.28 -20.85
C SER A 665 -20.11 -12.64 -20.50
N PRO A 666 -19.84 -13.36 -19.37
CA PRO A 666 -18.51 -13.86 -18.99
C PRO A 666 -17.86 -14.85 -19.98
N LEU A 667 -18.63 -15.46 -20.89
CA LEU A 667 -18.11 -16.38 -21.92
C LEU A 667 -17.32 -15.65 -23.04
N ASP A 668 -17.40 -14.32 -23.10
CA ASP A 668 -16.69 -13.51 -24.10
C ASP A 668 -15.19 -13.35 -23.83
N MET A 669 -14.68 -13.76 -22.65
CA MET A 669 -13.29 -13.57 -22.23
C MET A 669 -12.26 -14.46 -22.94
N PHE A 670 -12.68 -15.47 -23.71
CA PHE A 670 -11.77 -16.50 -24.26
C PHE A 670 -11.85 -16.72 -25.79
N THR A 671 -12.45 -15.80 -26.56
CA THR A 671 -12.47 -15.91 -28.04
C THR A 671 -11.49 -14.96 -28.71
N LYS A 672 -10.77 -15.47 -29.72
CA LYS A 672 -9.53 -14.88 -30.27
C LYS A 672 -9.72 -13.76 -31.30
N ASP A 673 -10.95 -13.27 -31.53
CA ASP A 673 -11.26 -12.33 -32.61
C ASP A 673 -12.06 -11.11 -32.11
N ARG A 674 -11.38 -10.03 -31.69
CA ARG A 674 -12.03 -8.75 -31.35
C ARG A 674 -11.30 -7.47 -31.79
N PHE A 675 -10.52 -7.51 -32.87
CA PHE A 675 -10.03 -6.26 -33.52
C PHE A 675 -10.73 -5.93 -34.85
N LYS A 676 -11.65 -6.75 -35.34
CA LYS A 676 -12.25 -6.55 -36.68
C LYS A 676 -13.63 -5.90 -36.70
N THR A 677 -14.35 -5.81 -35.57
CA THR A 677 -15.78 -5.42 -35.60
C THR A 677 -16.08 -4.04 -35.04
N SER A 678 -15.12 -3.39 -34.37
CA SER A 678 -15.32 -2.07 -33.75
C SER A 678 -15.01 -0.89 -34.68
N ILE A 679 -14.36 -1.11 -35.82
CA ILE A 679 -14.13 -0.08 -36.85
C ILE A 679 -15.30 0.01 -37.85
N ASP A 680 -15.98 -1.10 -38.16
CA ASP A 680 -17.07 -1.11 -39.14
C ASP A 680 -18.38 -0.47 -38.63
N LEU A 681 -18.52 -0.27 -37.31
CA LEU A 681 -19.69 0.39 -36.70
C LEU A 681 -19.55 1.92 -36.57
N VAL A 682 -18.38 2.48 -36.90
CA VAL A 682 -18.12 3.94 -36.86
C VAL A 682 -18.05 4.53 -38.28
N ILE A 683 -18.00 3.71 -39.33
CA ILE A 683 -17.91 4.20 -40.72
C ILE A 683 -19.27 4.31 -41.44
N ASP A 684 -20.38 3.81 -40.88
CA ASP A 684 -21.68 3.78 -41.58
C ASP A 684 -22.88 4.42 -40.82
N ARG A 685 -22.65 5.46 -40.00
CA ARG A 685 -23.72 6.35 -39.50
C ARG A 685 -23.35 7.82 -39.52
#